data_AF-A0A0M0J2S7-F1
#
_entry.id   AF-A0A0M0J2S7-F1
#
_cell.length_a   1.000
_cell.length_b   1.000
_cell.length_c   1.000
_cell.angle_alpha   90.00
_cell.angle_beta   90.00
_cell.angle_gamma   90.00
#
_symmetry.space_group_name_H-M   'P 1'
#
loop_
_entity.id
_entity.type
_entity.pdbx_description
1 polymer ?
#
loop_
_entity_poly.entity_id
_entity_poly.type
_entity_poly.pdbx_seq_one_letter_code
_entity_poly.pdbx_strand_id
1 'polypeptide(L)'
;MSLQPGDDVTLTGLRGDASLNGQSGVIQPNTAEGPPPGRIAVLLPNLPTPRTIAVKPENLIASTPTCYICLEPSAETELLSMGCGCRGTSHMVHSACAVRAAAAQQERTKSWSSWQLCLTCKLPYTGRHKLVMAREWCRRTNEFPLDDTQRFAARVSLSAALAACSLYAEAETVVRANLEAAAMVHGPEHRHTLGARMNLGVLLEAQGQTATAETLYVALLDDQRRVLGHEHHDTLATAMQLAGAALTQGRHAEAEAQYRPILAARTRLLGEAHPSVLICAMNLGSALLHQAKLREAEALYRANLEHKRRRLGPEHPDTLMAAMNLGVTLKERGDYANACPLLAENYGVKARVLGTAHVDTCFAALNLIALWVDGTYVARYEEAEALATRTRAALESSFGPEHPSCLSAQVHLAMALEARGDHARAAELYGLAHEVRIRVQGPEHPDTLEVAWRRAVLMGRREEPTSTSDCHLNLNLNLNQRCVLMGRHEEPAVDRVEESHGPVEDSEARVGESPALLLLRATATAQTKALGAEHPRTLRTLVSLGEVLVANGGPKLAAEATTLWTRCEAAQSAVLDPTHPELMYTRELLGRVARNQTLAGRQAGGGIEGLKGLDDPATCKAAEAIYAFAHMNQCLERLDGHPWDGVLCLCSSDLRVARHAAELHKKLGGWLCFTGGMGTGPHSGANLLGWAEPEAVIFAREAVERCGVPKDEVLVEADARNTGENVSLSRALLASHGLACERVVLVQKPFMERRTWATVKRVWPEVDAVISSPALSLDACVAGSGVPADVLIAIMVGDMQRIRLYALPPREFQIAQPIPQDVWKAYETLVAAGFTMNVVPTEDLLEWTPSWNRYDERDGSVPSYGAGDAQQSLRD
;
A
#
# COMPACT_ATOMS: atom_id res chain seq x y z
N MET A 1 -8.23 58.88 -13.99
CA MET A 1 -7.83 60.15 -13.33
C MET A 1 -6.83 60.86 -14.23
N SER A 2 -6.93 62.19 -14.39
CA SER A 2 -5.91 62.99 -15.08
C SER A 2 -4.79 63.31 -14.09
N LEU A 3 -3.66 62.62 -14.21
CA LEU A 3 -2.45 62.94 -13.44
C LEU A 3 -1.94 64.33 -13.87
N GLN A 4 -1.65 65.20 -12.91
CA GLN A 4 -1.21 66.57 -13.14
C GLN A 4 0.26 66.77 -12.69
N PRO A 5 0.97 67.76 -13.26
CA PRO A 5 2.26 68.18 -12.74
C PRO A 5 2.20 68.52 -11.25
N GLY A 6 3.12 67.95 -10.46
CA GLY A 6 3.18 68.09 -9.01
C GLY A 6 2.55 66.93 -8.22
N ASP A 7 1.83 66.00 -8.88
CA ASP A 7 1.27 64.83 -8.19
C ASP A 7 2.37 63.85 -7.76
N ASP A 8 2.26 63.37 -6.51
CA ASP A 8 3.05 62.24 -6.01
C ASP A 8 2.55 60.93 -6.62
N VAL A 9 3.47 60.11 -7.13
CA VAL A 9 3.18 58.86 -7.82
C VAL A 9 4.15 57.73 -7.43
N THR A 10 3.69 56.49 -7.49
CA THR A 10 4.50 55.28 -7.35
C THR A 10 4.64 54.60 -8.71
N LEU A 11 5.86 54.16 -9.04
CA LEU A 11 6.15 53.44 -10.29
C LEU A 11 5.74 51.96 -10.20
N THR A 12 5.16 51.43 -11.27
CA THR A 12 4.79 50.01 -11.41
C THR A 12 4.95 49.51 -12.85
N GLY A 13 5.12 48.21 -13.05
CA GLY A 13 5.06 47.60 -14.39
C GLY A 13 6.21 47.93 -15.34
N LEU A 14 7.31 48.52 -14.85
CA LEU A 14 8.49 48.83 -15.68
C LEU A 14 9.26 47.56 -16.03
N ARG A 15 9.11 47.07 -17.28
CA ARG A 15 9.81 45.86 -17.77
C ARG A 15 11.30 46.06 -18.07
N GLY A 16 11.70 47.28 -18.43
CA GLY A 16 13.08 47.62 -18.81
C GLY A 16 14.01 47.97 -17.65
N ASP A 17 13.46 48.32 -16.49
CA ASP A 17 14.23 48.62 -15.27
C ASP A 17 13.36 48.32 -14.05
N ALA A 18 13.18 47.02 -13.77
CA ALA A 18 12.26 46.53 -12.73
C ALA A 18 12.65 46.99 -11.32
N SER A 19 13.90 47.42 -11.13
CA SER A 19 14.45 47.92 -9.86
C SER A 19 13.77 49.21 -9.37
N LEU A 20 13.13 49.95 -10.28
CA LEU A 20 12.43 51.19 -9.98
C LEU A 20 10.96 50.99 -9.58
N ASN A 21 10.42 49.77 -9.72
CA ASN A 21 9.04 49.49 -9.30
C ASN A 21 8.92 49.63 -7.78
N GLY A 22 7.89 50.33 -7.31
CA GLY A 22 7.67 50.66 -5.90
C GLY A 22 8.34 51.95 -5.43
N GLN A 23 9.18 52.59 -6.23
CA GLN A 23 9.76 53.90 -5.90
C GLN A 23 8.71 55.02 -6.07
N SER A 24 8.74 55.97 -5.13
CA SER A 24 7.93 57.19 -5.20
C SER A 24 8.63 58.27 -6.01
N GLY A 25 7.85 59.02 -6.79
CA GLY A 25 8.29 60.13 -7.60
C GLY A 25 7.22 61.21 -7.75
N VAL A 26 7.61 62.32 -8.36
CA VAL A 26 6.74 63.49 -8.53
C VAL A 26 6.66 63.82 -10.01
N ILE A 27 5.44 63.97 -10.53
CA ILE A 27 5.23 64.34 -11.94
C ILE A 27 5.77 65.73 -12.19
N GLN A 28 6.62 65.87 -13.19
CA GLN A 28 7.20 67.15 -13.59
C GLN A 28 6.32 67.85 -14.63
N PRO A 29 6.26 69.19 -14.63
CA PRO A 29 5.62 69.94 -15.71
C PRO A 29 6.36 69.73 -17.04
N ASN A 30 5.62 69.70 -18.15
CA ASN A 30 6.22 69.60 -19.48
C ASN A 30 7.06 70.87 -19.76
N THR A 31 8.38 70.70 -19.93
CA THR A 31 9.29 71.74 -20.39
C THR A 31 9.35 71.77 -21.92
N ALA A 32 10.06 72.74 -22.51
CA ALA A 32 10.19 72.88 -23.97
C ALA A 32 10.84 71.66 -24.67
N GLU A 33 11.60 70.85 -23.93
CA GLU A 33 12.18 69.56 -24.36
C GLU A 33 11.42 68.37 -23.75
N GLY A 34 10.09 68.46 -23.66
CA GLY A 34 9.24 67.50 -22.94
C GLY A 34 9.49 66.01 -23.28
N PRO A 35 9.03 65.09 -22.41
CA PRO A 35 9.24 63.65 -22.60
C PRO A 35 8.68 63.18 -23.96
N PRO A 36 9.19 62.06 -24.51
CA PRO A 36 8.70 61.51 -25.77
C PRO A 36 7.17 61.38 -25.79
N PRO A 37 6.52 61.52 -26.96
CA PRO A 37 5.07 61.45 -27.07
C PRO A 37 4.49 60.22 -26.38
N GLY A 38 3.46 60.43 -25.55
CA GLY A 38 2.82 59.36 -24.78
C GLY A 38 3.56 58.94 -23.49
N ARG A 39 4.57 59.71 -23.05
CA ARG A 39 5.24 59.52 -21.76
C ARG A 39 5.14 60.76 -20.88
N ILE A 40 5.23 60.53 -19.56
CA ILE A 40 5.18 61.52 -18.49
C ILE A 40 6.55 61.56 -17.82
N ALA A 41 7.08 62.75 -17.56
CA ALA A 41 8.32 62.95 -16.84
C ALA A 41 8.07 62.83 -15.33
N VAL A 42 8.77 61.91 -14.67
CA VAL A 42 8.65 61.67 -13.22
C VAL A 42 10.02 61.81 -12.57
N LEU A 43 10.15 62.75 -11.64
CA LEU A 43 11.35 62.92 -10.81
C LEU A 43 11.31 61.88 -9.69
N LEU A 44 12.40 61.12 -9.53
CA LEU A 44 12.57 60.18 -8.42
C LEU A 44 13.57 60.76 -7.41
N PRO A 45 13.10 61.51 -6.39
CA PRO A 45 13.97 62.23 -5.47
C PRO A 45 14.71 61.30 -4.49
N ASN A 46 14.19 60.09 -4.27
CA ASN A 46 14.68 59.17 -3.25
C ASN A 46 15.70 58.14 -3.77
N LEU A 47 16.15 58.27 -5.02
CA LEU A 47 17.24 57.46 -5.56
C LEU A 47 18.61 57.99 -5.08
N PRO A 48 19.65 57.13 -4.98
CA PRO A 48 21.00 57.55 -4.61
C PRO A 48 21.52 58.72 -5.45
N THR A 49 21.13 58.77 -6.72
CA THR A 49 21.23 59.94 -7.60
C THR A 49 19.85 60.28 -8.12
N PRO A 50 19.22 61.38 -7.66
CA PRO A 50 17.93 61.82 -8.13
C PRO A 50 17.94 62.04 -9.64
N ARG A 51 16.94 61.48 -10.33
CA ARG A 51 16.83 61.59 -11.78
C ARG A 51 15.37 61.61 -12.22
N THR A 52 15.13 62.30 -13.34
CA THR A 52 13.84 62.30 -14.02
C THR A 52 13.81 61.20 -15.07
N ILE A 53 12.76 60.39 -15.08
CA ILE A 53 12.56 59.35 -16.08
C ILE A 53 11.26 59.59 -16.86
N ALA A 54 11.25 59.18 -18.13
CA ALA A 54 10.07 59.23 -18.98
C ALA A 54 9.31 57.90 -18.93
N VAL A 55 8.13 57.91 -18.32
CA VAL A 55 7.33 56.71 -18.01
C VAL A 55 6.00 56.78 -18.73
N LYS A 56 5.48 55.64 -19.19
CA LYS A 56 4.12 55.59 -19.74
C LYS A 56 3.10 55.84 -18.62
N PRO A 57 1.98 56.54 -18.87
CA PRO A 57 0.94 56.78 -17.87
C PRO A 57 0.43 55.51 -17.17
N GLU A 58 0.36 54.38 -17.89
CA GLU A 58 -0.07 53.07 -17.36
C GLU A 58 0.84 52.49 -16.26
N ASN A 59 2.05 53.02 -16.11
CA ASN A 59 3.05 52.59 -15.14
C ASN A 59 3.14 53.51 -13.91
N LEU A 60 2.18 54.43 -13.74
CA LEU A 60 2.11 55.39 -12.63
C LEU A 60 0.84 55.19 -11.81
N ILE A 61 0.98 55.19 -10.48
CA ILE A 61 -0.14 55.14 -9.52
C ILE A 61 -0.06 56.37 -8.61
N ALA A 62 -1.13 57.13 -8.44
CA ALA A 62 -1.15 58.28 -7.53
C ALA A 62 -0.92 57.86 -6.07
N SER A 63 0.00 58.52 -5.37
CA SER A 63 0.36 58.25 -3.98
C SER A 63 -0.48 59.13 -3.04
N THR A 64 -1.67 58.68 -2.61
CA THR A 64 -2.47 59.42 -1.60
C THR A 64 -2.27 58.84 -0.18
N PRO A 65 -2.06 59.67 0.87
CA PRO A 65 -1.76 59.20 2.22
C PRO A 65 -2.97 58.86 3.11
N THR A 66 -4.20 58.89 2.61
CA THR A 66 -5.43 58.67 3.42
C THR A 66 -6.18 57.40 3.04
N CYS A 67 -6.22 56.44 3.96
CA CYS A 67 -7.04 55.21 3.90
C CYS A 67 -8.52 55.55 4.12
N TYR A 68 -9.33 55.52 3.06
CA TYR A 68 -10.78 55.79 3.09
C TYR A 68 -11.64 54.54 3.41
N ILE A 69 -11.04 53.46 3.92
CA ILE A 69 -11.67 52.13 4.08
C ILE A 69 -12.76 52.07 5.17
N CYS A 70 -12.94 53.12 5.98
CA CYS A 70 -13.80 53.11 7.17
C CYS A 70 -15.13 53.89 7.06
N LEU A 71 -15.60 54.26 5.87
CA LEU A 71 -16.87 54.99 5.73
C LEU A 71 -17.90 54.19 4.93
N GLU A 72 -18.56 53.24 5.60
CA GLU A 72 -20.01 53.00 5.51
C GLU A 72 -20.41 51.85 6.47
N PRO A 73 -21.28 52.10 7.47
CA PRO A 73 -21.86 51.04 8.27
C PRO A 73 -23.07 50.46 7.53
N SER A 74 -22.94 49.25 6.99
CA SER A 74 -24.11 48.44 6.63
C SER A 74 -24.38 47.42 7.74
N ALA A 75 -25.66 47.24 8.08
CA ALA A 75 -26.14 46.50 9.24
C ALA A 75 -25.80 44.99 9.27
N GLU A 76 -25.07 44.47 8.28
CA GLU A 76 -24.68 43.05 8.18
C GLU A 76 -23.20 42.78 8.48
N THR A 77 -22.45 43.76 9.01
CA THR A 77 -21.02 43.61 9.34
C THR A 77 -20.73 43.56 10.85
N GLU A 78 -21.25 42.55 11.56
CA GLU A 78 -20.84 42.27 12.95
C GLU A 78 -19.49 41.54 13.07
N LEU A 79 -18.85 41.14 11.95
CA LEU A 79 -17.56 40.43 11.98
C LEU A 79 -16.32 41.33 12.07
N LEU A 80 -16.45 42.66 12.17
CA LEU A 80 -15.32 43.59 12.01
C LEU A 80 -15.14 44.62 13.14
N SER A 81 -15.75 44.42 14.31
CA SER A 81 -15.52 45.26 15.50
C SER A 81 -14.51 44.63 16.48
N MET A 82 -13.26 44.43 16.05
CA MET A 82 -12.14 44.38 17.00
C MET A 82 -11.01 45.26 16.49
N GLY A 83 -10.57 46.18 17.35
CA GLY A 83 -9.58 47.20 17.07
C GLY A 83 -8.30 46.61 16.47
N CYS A 84 -7.85 47.19 15.37
CA CYS A 84 -6.54 46.93 14.77
C CYS A 84 -5.45 47.48 15.68
N GLY A 85 -5.10 46.73 16.72
CA GLY A 85 -3.89 46.91 17.52
C GLY A 85 -2.82 45.95 17.06
N CYS A 86 -2.13 46.23 15.95
CA CYS A 86 -1.05 45.36 15.45
C CYS A 86 0.17 46.18 14.98
N ARG A 87 1.07 46.51 15.91
CA ARG A 87 2.51 46.59 15.61
C ARG A 87 3.06 45.16 15.66
N GLY A 88 3.18 44.48 14.52
CA GLY A 88 3.77 43.14 14.46
C GLY A 88 3.57 42.40 13.14
N THR A 89 4.68 42.19 12.42
CA THR A 89 4.90 41.30 11.25
C THR A 89 3.92 41.36 10.07
N SER A 90 4.42 41.88 8.95
CA SER A 90 3.73 42.51 7.83
C SER A 90 3.23 41.60 6.69
N HIS A 91 2.92 40.31 6.92
CA HIS A 91 2.55 39.42 5.80
C HIS A 91 1.11 38.90 5.75
N MET A 92 0.28 39.06 6.80
CA MET A 92 -1.10 38.54 6.80
C MET A 92 -2.22 39.58 6.86
N VAL A 93 -1.92 40.88 7.00
CA VAL A 93 -2.96 41.91 7.24
C VAL A 93 -3.21 42.85 6.04
N HIS A 94 -2.46 42.74 4.93
CA HIS A 94 -2.61 43.65 3.78
C HIS A 94 -3.56 43.17 2.66
N SER A 95 -4.00 41.92 2.67
CA SER A 95 -4.72 41.29 1.54
C SER A 95 -6.15 41.82 1.36
N ALA A 96 -6.91 42.05 2.44
CA ALA A 96 -8.27 42.63 2.34
C ALA A 96 -8.26 44.12 1.98
N CYS A 97 -7.25 44.87 2.47
CA CYS A 97 -7.08 46.29 2.17
C CYS A 97 -6.61 46.52 0.72
N ALA A 98 -5.72 45.67 0.19
CA ALA A 98 -5.27 45.74 -1.20
C ALA A 98 -6.42 45.47 -2.20
N VAL A 99 -7.34 44.56 -1.86
CA VAL A 99 -8.52 44.25 -2.68
C VAL A 99 -9.53 45.40 -2.67
N ARG A 100 -9.78 46.04 -1.51
CA ARG A 100 -10.61 47.26 -1.44
C ARG A 100 -9.99 48.42 -2.21
N ALA A 101 -8.66 48.59 -2.16
CA ALA A 101 -7.96 49.61 -2.92
C ALA A 101 -8.03 49.36 -4.45
N ALA A 102 -7.92 48.11 -4.90
CA ALA A 102 -8.09 47.75 -6.31
C ALA A 102 -9.53 47.98 -6.81
N ALA A 103 -10.54 47.66 -5.99
CA ALA A 103 -11.94 47.93 -6.31
C ALA A 103 -12.24 49.45 -6.39
N ALA A 104 -11.71 50.24 -5.46
CA ALA A 104 -11.86 51.70 -5.44
C ALA A 104 -11.10 52.40 -6.59
N GLN A 105 -9.96 51.86 -7.02
CA GLN A 105 -9.23 52.36 -8.20
C GLN A 105 -10.04 52.16 -9.49
N GLN A 106 -10.77 51.05 -9.59
CA GLN A 106 -11.59 50.69 -10.76
C GLN A 106 -12.91 51.46 -10.84
N GLU A 107 -13.51 51.80 -9.69
CA GLU A 107 -14.61 52.78 -9.61
C GLU A 107 -14.25 54.11 -10.27
N ARG A 108 -13.00 54.56 -10.11
CA ARG A 108 -12.50 55.81 -10.70
C ARG A 108 -12.23 55.72 -12.20
N THR A 109 -12.03 54.52 -12.75
CA THR A 109 -11.66 54.32 -14.17
C THR A 109 -12.77 53.76 -15.03
N LYS A 110 -13.88 53.28 -14.43
CA LYS A 110 -15.00 52.60 -15.11
C LYS A 110 -14.53 51.46 -16.04
N SER A 111 -13.40 50.83 -15.73
CA SER A 111 -12.78 49.77 -16.52
C SER A 111 -12.63 48.52 -15.66
N TRP A 112 -13.47 47.51 -15.93
CA TRP A 112 -13.65 46.33 -15.07
C TRP A 112 -13.09 45.03 -15.67
N SER A 113 -12.32 45.12 -16.76
CA SER A 113 -11.76 43.97 -17.50
C SER A 113 -10.72 43.14 -16.74
N SER A 114 -10.20 43.64 -15.60
CA SER A 114 -9.11 43.02 -14.84
C SER A 114 -9.55 42.16 -13.65
N TRP A 115 -10.84 42.06 -13.35
CA TRP A 115 -11.36 41.15 -12.32
C TRP A 115 -11.13 39.66 -12.63
N GLN A 116 -11.02 39.31 -13.92
CA GLN A 116 -10.62 37.97 -14.36
C GLN A 116 -9.25 37.55 -13.77
N LEU A 117 -8.33 38.47 -13.53
CA LEU A 117 -7.02 38.13 -12.95
C LEU A 117 -7.13 37.79 -11.46
N CYS A 118 -7.97 38.48 -10.67
CA CYS A 118 -7.97 38.31 -9.22
C CYS A 118 -8.70 37.03 -8.76
N LEU A 119 -9.69 36.55 -9.52
CA LEU A 119 -10.40 35.29 -9.27
C LEU A 119 -9.70 34.06 -9.85
N THR A 120 -8.81 34.24 -10.84
CA THR A 120 -7.95 33.17 -11.38
C THR A 120 -6.62 33.02 -10.63
N CYS A 121 -6.29 33.96 -9.73
CA CYS A 121 -5.17 33.81 -8.80
C CYS A 121 -5.31 32.52 -7.99
N LYS A 122 -4.34 31.60 -8.12
CA LYS A 122 -4.09 30.48 -7.20
C LYS A 122 -3.60 30.95 -5.80
N LEU A 123 -4.09 32.09 -5.31
CA LEU A 123 -3.81 32.58 -3.96
C LEU A 123 -4.78 31.92 -2.97
N PRO A 124 -4.37 31.71 -1.70
CA PRO A 124 -5.09 30.92 -0.70
C PRO A 124 -6.24 31.73 -0.08
N TYR A 125 -7.18 32.20 -0.90
CA TYR A 125 -8.43 32.76 -0.40
C TYR A 125 -9.40 31.60 -0.09
N THR A 126 -9.91 31.56 1.15
CA THR A 126 -10.97 30.63 1.55
C THR A 126 -12.25 30.86 0.72
N GLY A 127 -13.09 29.83 0.56
CA GLY A 127 -14.32 29.89 -0.24
C GLY A 127 -15.22 31.10 0.08
N ARG A 128 -15.29 31.48 1.36
CA ARG A 128 -16.05 32.66 1.83
C ARG A 128 -15.55 33.99 1.25
N HIS A 129 -14.24 34.18 1.12
CA HIS A 129 -13.70 35.42 0.53
C HIS A 129 -13.98 35.50 -0.96
N LYS A 130 -13.82 34.37 -1.68
CA LYS A 130 -14.17 34.28 -3.10
C LYS A 130 -15.67 34.54 -3.32
N LEU A 131 -16.52 34.06 -2.41
CA LEU A 131 -17.96 34.30 -2.46
C LEU A 131 -18.32 35.78 -2.28
N VAL A 132 -17.76 36.47 -1.28
CA VAL A 132 -18.00 37.91 -1.07
C VAL A 132 -17.59 38.72 -2.31
N MET A 133 -16.42 38.41 -2.86
CA MET A 133 -15.91 39.04 -4.07
C MET A 133 -16.81 38.79 -5.29
N ALA A 134 -17.24 37.54 -5.49
CA ALA A 134 -18.09 37.18 -6.61
C ALA A 134 -19.52 37.76 -6.48
N ARG A 135 -20.06 37.85 -5.25
CA ARG A 135 -21.34 38.52 -4.96
C ARG A 135 -21.27 39.99 -5.32
N GLU A 136 -20.21 40.68 -4.91
CA GLU A 136 -20.04 42.11 -5.22
C GLU A 136 -19.84 42.37 -6.71
N TRP A 137 -19.05 41.53 -7.39
CA TRP A 137 -18.88 41.65 -8.85
C TRP A 137 -20.19 41.38 -9.60
N CYS A 138 -20.96 40.37 -9.17
CA CYS A 138 -22.26 40.09 -9.75
C CYS A 138 -23.28 41.20 -9.48
N ARG A 139 -23.27 41.81 -8.28
CA ARG A 139 -24.15 42.95 -7.94
C ARG A 139 -23.90 44.14 -8.86
N ARG A 140 -22.63 44.50 -9.07
CA ARG A 140 -22.23 45.66 -9.89
C ARG A 140 -22.47 45.44 -11.38
N THR A 141 -22.30 44.22 -11.87
CA THR A 141 -22.56 43.89 -13.29
C THR A 141 -24.04 43.65 -13.58
N ASN A 142 -24.91 43.61 -12.56
CA ASN A 142 -26.33 43.39 -12.76
C ASN A 142 -27.04 44.56 -13.47
N GLU A 143 -26.45 45.76 -13.41
CA GLU A 143 -26.89 46.96 -14.12
C GLU A 143 -26.48 46.94 -15.61
N PHE A 144 -25.53 46.10 -16.00
CA PHE A 144 -25.09 46.01 -17.40
C PHE A 144 -26.15 45.28 -18.25
N PRO A 145 -26.22 45.55 -19.56
CA PRO A 145 -27.08 44.81 -20.49
C PRO A 145 -26.93 43.28 -20.38
N LEU A 146 -27.97 42.54 -20.77
CA LEU A 146 -27.96 41.06 -20.68
C LEU A 146 -26.95 40.41 -21.63
N ASP A 147 -26.52 41.10 -22.69
CA ASP A 147 -25.50 40.66 -23.65
C ASP A 147 -24.07 41.01 -23.22
N ASP A 148 -23.90 41.70 -22.08
CA ASP A 148 -22.60 42.10 -21.58
C ASP A 148 -21.78 40.90 -21.07
N THR A 149 -20.60 40.69 -21.67
CA THR A 149 -19.71 39.58 -21.34
C THR A 149 -19.22 39.58 -19.88
N GLN A 150 -19.09 40.74 -19.24
CA GLN A 150 -18.69 40.85 -17.83
C GLN A 150 -19.83 40.39 -16.92
N ARG A 151 -21.09 40.67 -17.29
CA ARG A 151 -22.27 40.18 -16.56
C ARG A 151 -22.35 38.65 -16.58
N PHE A 152 -22.12 38.03 -17.74
CA PHE A 152 -22.03 36.57 -17.84
C PHE A 152 -20.88 35.99 -17.02
N ALA A 153 -19.68 36.56 -17.12
CA ALA A 153 -18.50 36.06 -16.40
C ALA A 153 -18.64 36.20 -14.87
N ALA A 154 -19.24 37.30 -14.40
CA ALA A 154 -19.50 37.52 -12.98
C ALA A 154 -20.47 36.48 -12.41
N ARG A 155 -21.53 36.14 -13.14
CA ARG A 155 -22.51 35.11 -12.75
C ARG A 155 -21.91 33.71 -12.70
N VAL A 156 -21.08 33.35 -13.68
CA VAL A 156 -20.34 32.07 -13.67
C VAL A 156 -19.38 31.99 -12.47
N SER A 157 -18.71 33.09 -12.15
CA SER A 157 -17.82 33.14 -10.99
C SER A 157 -18.59 33.06 -9.67
N LEU A 158 -19.75 33.72 -9.59
CA LEU A 158 -20.64 33.65 -8.43
C LEU A 158 -21.19 32.24 -8.21
N SER A 159 -21.69 31.58 -9.26
CA SER A 159 -22.20 30.22 -9.11
C SER A 159 -21.12 29.24 -8.67
N ALA A 160 -19.90 29.34 -9.21
CA ALA A 160 -18.77 28.53 -8.78
C ALA A 160 -18.39 28.78 -7.32
N ALA A 161 -18.40 30.05 -6.87
CA ALA A 161 -18.10 30.40 -5.49
C ALA A 161 -19.20 29.95 -4.50
N LEU A 162 -20.46 30.03 -4.92
CA LEU A 162 -21.61 29.52 -4.16
C LEU A 162 -21.53 27.99 -4.01
N ALA A 163 -21.27 27.28 -5.12
CA ALA A 163 -21.09 25.83 -5.11
C ALA A 163 -19.92 25.40 -4.20
N ALA A 164 -18.78 26.11 -4.25
CA ALA A 164 -17.64 25.86 -3.36
C ALA A 164 -17.94 26.12 -1.88
N CYS A 165 -19.01 26.87 -1.57
CA CYS A 165 -19.51 27.08 -0.20
C CYS A 165 -20.71 26.18 0.14
N SER A 166 -21.00 25.17 -0.69
CA SER A 166 -22.16 24.28 -0.57
C SER A 166 -23.52 24.99 -0.61
N LEU A 167 -23.58 26.21 -1.14
CA LEU A 167 -24.82 26.98 -1.33
C LEU A 167 -25.44 26.65 -2.70
N TYR A 168 -25.80 25.38 -2.88
CA TYR A 168 -26.15 24.85 -4.19
C TYR A 168 -27.44 25.42 -4.79
N ALA A 169 -28.46 25.71 -3.97
CA ALA A 169 -29.73 26.28 -4.45
C ALA A 169 -29.55 27.71 -4.99
N GLU A 170 -28.75 28.53 -4.29
CA GLU A 170 -28.37 29.86 -4.78
C GLU A 170 -27.54 29.75 -6.06
N ALA A 171 -26.56 28.83 -6.09
CA ALA A 171 -25.74 28.60 -7.27
C ALA A 171 -26.59 28.23 -8.49
N GLU A 172 -27.60 27.37 -8.29
CA GLU A 172 -28.49 26.91 -9.35
C GLU A 172 -29.38 28.02 -9.88
N THR A 173 -29.91 28.85 -8.98
CA THR A 173 -30.67 30.05 -9.35
C THR A 173 -29.83 30.94 -10.27
N VAL A 174 -28.56 31.18 -9.92
CA VAL A 174 -27.64 31.99 -10.73
C VAL A 174 -27.35 31.32 -12.08
N VAL A 175 -27.07 30.02 -12.11
CA VAL A 175 -26.76 29.30 -13.36
C VAL A 175 -27.96 29.25 -14.30
N ARG A 176 -29.16 28.95 -13.79
CA ARG A 176 -30.39 28.91 -14.60
C ARG A 176 -30.77 30.27 -15.14
N ALA A 177 -30.71 31.33 -14.31
CA ALA A 177 -30.92 32.69 -14.79
C ALA A 177 -29.90 33.11 -15.87
N ASN A 178 -28.64 32.67 -15.73
CA ASN A 178 -27.60 32.93 -16.72
C ASN A 178 -27.82 32.15 -18.03
N LEU A 179 -28.33 30.91 -17.95
CA LEU A 179 -28.71 30.09 -19.09
C LEU A 179 -29.92 30.68 -19.84
N GLU A 180 -30.96 31.10 -19.13
CA GLU A 180 -32.14 31.76 -19.69
C GLU A 180 -31.76 33.07 -20.39
N ALA A 181 -30.92 33.90 -19.74
CA ALA A 181 -30.40 35.12 -20.35
C ALA A 181 -29.60 34.82 -21.63
N ALA A 182 -28.70 33.83 -21.61
CA ALA A 182 -27.93 33.45 -22.79
C ALA A 182 -28.83 32.96 -23.93
N ALA A 183 -29.83 32.12 -23.63
CA ALA A 183 -30.78 31.62 -24.61
C ALA A 183 -31.64 32.73 -25.23
N MET A 184 -32.08 33.72 -24.43
CA MET A 184 -32.87 34.85 -24.90
C MET A 184 -32.05 35.79 -25.80
N VAL A 185 -30.82 36.10 -25.41
CA VAL A 185 -29.96 37.06 -26.12
C VAL A 185 -29.34 36.46 -27.37
N HIS A 186 -28.82 35.24 -27.27
CA HIS A 186 -27.99 34.65 -28.33
C HIS A 186 -28.65 33.46 -29.05
N GLY A 187 -29.76 32.95 -28.53
CA GLY A 187 -30.40 31.74 -29.04
C GLY A 187 -29.86 30.44 -28.41
N PRO A 188 -30.57 29.31 -28.60
CA PRO A 188 -30.28 28.04 -27.93
C PRO A 188 -28.96 27.39 -28.35
N GLU A 189 -28.50 27.62 -29.58
CA GLU A 189 -27.31 26.98 -30.16
C GLU A 189 -26.04 27.82 -30.02
N HIS A 190 -26.12 29.03 -29.48
CA HIS A 190 -24.94 29.89 -29.36
C HIS A 190 -23.95 29.35 -28.32
N ARG A 191 -22.64 29.53 -28.58
CA ARG A 191 -21.55 29.06 -27.69
C ARG A 191 -21.69 29.48 -26.22
N HIS A 192 -22.25 30.67 -25.94
CA HIS A 192 -22.49 31.12 -24.55
C HIS A 192 -23.64 30.36 -23.88
N THR A 193 -24.69 30.03 -24.63
CA THR A 193 -25.80 29.21 -24.15
C THR A 193 -25.36 27.78 -23.90
N LEU A 194 -24.55 27.22 -24.81
CA LEU A 194 -23.93 25.90 -24.64
C LEU A 194 -22.96 25.88 -23.43
N GLY A 195 -22.16 26.93 -23.25
CA GLY A 195 -21.31 27.10 -22.07
C GLY A 195 -22.09 27.24 -20.76
N ALA A 196 -23.25 27.91 -20.77
CA ALA A 196 -24.13 27.99 -19.61
C ALA A 196 -24.77 26.63 -19.27
N ARG A 197 -25.13 25.82 -20.27
CA ARG A 197 -25.58 24.42 -20.07
C ARG A 197 -24.46 23.58 -19.43
N MET A 198 -23.22 23.71 -19.90
CA MET A 198 -22.07 23.04 -19.29
C MET A 198 -21.95 23.36 -17.79
N ASN A 199 -22.05 24.65 -17.43
CA ASN A 199 -22.00 25.08 -16.04
C ASN A 199 -23.15 24.52 -15.19
N LEU A 200 -24.34 24.33 -15.78
CA LEU A 200 -25.46 23.65 -15.12
C LEU A 200 -25.12 22.18 -14.86
N GLY A 201 -24.58 21.47 -15.86
CA GLY A 201 -24.11 20.09 -15.67
C GLY A 201 -23.10 19.98 -14.54
N VAL A 202 -22.10 20.85 -14.50
CA VAL A 202 -21.07 20.86 -13.44
C VAL A 202 -21.69 21.12 -12.06
N LEU A 203 -22.68 22.00 -11.98
CA LEU A 203 -23.39 22.26 -10.73
C LEU A 203 -24.26 21.06 -10.29
N LEU A 204 -24.97 20.43 -11.22
CA LEU A 204 -25.77 19.23 -10.95
C LEU A 204 -24.87 18.09 -10.45
N GLU A 205 -23.66 17.94 -11.02
CA GLU A 205 -22.65 17.02 -10.47
C GLU A 205 -22.23 17.42 -9.05
N ALA A 206 -21.97 18.70 -8.77
CA ALA A 206 -21.62 19.16 -7.42
C ALA A 206 -22.75 18.89 -6.40
N GLN A 207 -24.00 18.96 -6.83
CA GLN A 207 -25.21 18.63 -6.06
C GLN A 207 -25.49 17.13 -5.88
N GLY A 208 -24.76 16.25 -6.56
CA GLY A 208 -25.03 14.81 -6.51
C GLY A 208 -26.04 14.28 -7.49
N GLN A 209 -26.58 15.13 -8.35
CA GLN A 209 -27.51 14.75 -9.41
C GLN A 209 -26.75 14.24 -10.65
N THR A 210 -25.92 13.20 -10.46
CA THR A 210 -25.00 12.67 -11.48
C THR A 210 -25.72 12.16 -12.71
N ALA A 211 -26.84 11.44 -12.57
CA ALA A 211 -27.63 10.94 -13.70
C ALA A 211 -28.25 12.07 -14.53
N THR A 212 -28.72 13.13 -13.87
CA THR A 212 -29.28 14.32 -14.53
C THR A 212 -28.19 15.10 -15.25
N ALA A 213 -27.03 15.27 -14.61
CA ALA A 213 -25.87 15.91 -15.21
C ALA A 213 -25.37 15.14 -16.45
N GLU A 214 -25.28 13.82 -16.37
CA GLU A 214 -24.86 12.96 -17.47
C GLU A 214 -25.82 13.08 -18.67
N THR A 215 -27.13 13.04 -18.43
CA THR A 215 -28.15 13.28 -19.46
C THR A 215 -27.97 14.64 -20.13
N LEU A 216 -27.72 15.68 -19.33
CA LEU A 216 -27.46 17.03 -19.84
C LEU A 216 -26.19 17.05 -20.69
N TYR A 217 -25.10 16.43 -20.23
CA TYR A 217 -23.83 16.41 -20.94
C TYR A 217 -23.91 15.65 -22.26
N VAL A 218 -24.64 14.54 -22.34
CA VAL A 218 -24.88 13.81 -23.60
C VAL A 218 -25.58 14.73 -24.60
N ALA A 219 -26.71 15.33 -24.21
CA ALA A 219 -27.45 16.24 -25.07
C ALA A 219 -26.61 17.48 -25.48
N LEU A 220 -25.83 18.02 -24.54
CA LEU A 220 -24.94 19.15 -24.80
C LEU A 220 -23.81 18.78 -25.77
N LEU A 221 -23.20 17.61 -25.61
CA LEU A 221 -22.11 17.15 -26.45
C LEU A 221 -22.57 16.96 -27.89
N ASP A 222 -23.77 16.43 -28.12
CA ASP A 222 -24.34 16.26 -29.45
C ASP A 222 -24.61 17.62 -30.13
N ASP A 223 -25.17 18.58 -29.38
CA ASP A 223 -25.34 19.95 -29.88
C ASP A 223 -24.00 20.62 -30.20
N GLN A 224 -23.00 20.50 -29.32
CA GLN A 224 -21.67 21.07 -29.53
C GLN A 224 -20.93 20.42 -30.70
N ARG A 225 -21.07 19.10 -30.91
CA ARG A 225 -20.50 18.41 -32.09
C ARG A 225 -21.09 18.93 -33.39
N ARG A 226 -22.40 19.15 -33.42
CA ARG A 226 -23.12 19.68 -34.58
C ARG A 226 -22.79 21.15 -34.85
N VAL A 227 -22.70 21.99 -33.81
CA VAL A 227 -22.57 23.45 -33.93
C VAL A 227 -21.11 23.92 -33.94
N LEU A 228 -20.28 23.43 -33.02
CA LEU A 228 -18.89 23.85 -32.83
C LEU A 228 -17.88 22.91 -33.50
N GLY A 229 -18.29 21.67 -33.80
CA GLY A 229 -17.43 20.62 -34.33
C GLY A 229 -16.84 19.71 -33.25
N HIS A 230 -16.36 18.54 -33.67
CA HIS A 230 -15.88 17.48 -32.78
C HIS A 230 -14.64 17.84 -31.94
N GLU A 231 -13.78 18.71 -32.46
CA GLU A 231 -12.48 19.03 -31.84
C GLU A 231 -12.41 20.43 -31.23
N HIS A 232 -13.55 21.13 -31.18
CA HIS A 232 -13.63 22.42 -30.50
C HIS A 232 -13.34 22.24 -29.01
N HIS A 233 -12.66 23.23 -28.40
CA HIS A 233 -12.26 23.21 -26.99
C HIS A 233 -13.42 22.84 -26.06
N ASP A 234 -14.59 23.48 -26.25
CA ASP A 234 -15.77 23.27 -25.41
C ASP A 234 -16.38 21.87 -25.62
N THR A 235 -16.41 21.37 -26.86
CA THR A 235 -16.83 19.98 -27.17
C THR A 235 -15.94 18.97 -26.46
N LEU A 236 -14.62 19.17 -26.52
CA LEU A 236 -13.64 18.32 -25.84
C LEU A 236 -13.69 18.47 -24.32
N ALA A 237 -14.17 19.59 -23.79
CA ALA A 237 -14.37 19.79 -22.35
C ALA A 237 -15.60 19.01 -21.86
N THR A 238 -16.73 19.09 -22.56
CA THR A 238 -17.94 18.32 -22.23
C THR A 238 -17.72 16.82 -22.40
N ALA A 239 -17.03 16.39 -23.46
CA ALA A 239 -16.64 14.98 -23.62
C ALA A 239 -15.74 14.48 -22.46
N MET A 240 -14.87 15.35 -21.94
CA MET A 240 -14.04 15.02 -20.78
C MET A 240 -14.87 14.87 -19.50
N GLN A 241 -15.93 15.67 -19.32
CA GLN A 241 -16.83 15.51 -18.18
C GLN A 241 -17.61 14.21 -18.24
N LEU A 242 -18.10 13.79 -19.41
CA LEU A 242 -18.74 12.48 -19.56
C LEU A 242 -17.78 11.33 -19.23
N ALA A 243 -16.54 11.41 -19.71
CA ALA A 243 -15.52 10.42 -19.37
C ALA A 243 -15.19 10.43 -17.86
N GLY A 244 -15.21 11.61 -17.23
CA GLY A 244 -15.06 11.78 -15.78
C GLY A 244 -16.23 11.19 -14.99
N ALA A 245 -17.47 11.44 -15.42
CA ALA A 245 -18.67 10.87 -14.84
C ALA A 245 -18.62 9.35 -14.91
N ALA A 246 -18.34 8.77 -16.08
CA ALA A 246 -18.14 7.32 -16.23
C ALA A 246 -17.07 6.78 -15.28
N LEU A 247 -15.91 7.45 -15.16
CA LEU A 247 -14.84 7.05 -14.24
C LEU A 247 -15.29 7.06 -12.78
N THR A 248 -15.96 8.12 -12.33
CA THR A 248 -16.44 8.25 -10.93
C THR A 248 -17.55 7.25 -10.58
N GLN A 249 -18.34 6.85 -11.56
CA GLN A 249 -19.39 5.83 -11.45
C GLN A 249 -18.85 4.39 -11.60
N GLY A 250 -17.53 4.20 -11.75
CA GLY A 250 -16.92 2.87 -11.87
C GLY A 250 -16.96 2.25 -13.28
N ARG A 251 -17.48 2.96 -14.29
CA ARG A 251 -17.49 2.53 -15.70
C ARG A 251 -16.14 2.78 -16.36
N HIS A 252 -15.11 2.10 -15.88
CA HIS A 252 -13.71 2.36 -16.27
C HIS A 252 -13.42 2.10 -17.75
N ALA A 253 -13.97 1.02 -18.33
CA ALA A 253 -13.78 0.70 -19.75
C ALA A 253 -14.43 1.74 -20.67
N GLU A 254 -15.61 2.23 -20.30
CA GLU A 254 -16.27 3.32 -21.02
C GLU A 254 -15.46 4.62 -20.91
N ALA A 255 -14.98 4.95 -19.71
CA ALA A 255 -14.13 6.11 -19.48
C ALA A 255 -12.85 6.06 -20.33
N GLU A 256 -12.17 4.90 -20.40
CA GLU A 256 -11.00 4.71 -21.27
C GLU A 256 -11.34 4.96 -22.75
N ALA A 257 -12.43 4.36 -23.24
CA ALA A 257 -12.87 4.50 -24.63
C ALA A 257 -13.15 5.96 -24.99
N GLN A 258 -13.63 6.77 -24.05
CA GLN A 258 -13.85 8.20 -24.24
C GLN A 258 -12.55 9.02 -24.08
N TYR A 259 -11.69 8.72 -23.09
CA TYR A 259 -10.46 9.48 -22.84
C TYR A 259 -9.42 9.34 -23.95
N ARG A 260 -9.28 8.16 -24.58
CA ARG A 260 -8.29 7.94 -25.65
C ARG A 260 -8.43 8.91 -26.83
N PRO A 261 -9.59 9.06 -27.49
CA PRO A 261 -9.76 10.01 -28.59
C PRO A 261 -9.62 11.48 -28.13
N ILE A 262 -10.06 11.82 -26.91
CA ILE A 262 -9.89 13.17 -26.34
C ILE A 262 -8.41 13.49 -26.15
N LEU A 263 -7.63 12.56 -25.59
CA LEU A 263 -6.20 12.72 -25.38
C LEU A 263 -5.47 12.90 -26.71
N ALA A 264 -5.80 12.08 -27.72
CA ALA A 264 -5.21 12.19 -29.05
C ALA A 264 -5.52 13.56 -29.70
N ALA A 265 -6.78 14.01 -29.68
CA ALA A 265 -7.17 15.30 -30.23
C ALA A 265 -6.47 16.47 -29.52
N ARG A 266 -6.48 16.50 -28.19
CA ARG A 266 -5.82 17.56 -27.40
C ARG A 266 -4.31 17.56 -27.58
N THR A 267 -3.67 16.39 -27.67
CA THR A 267 -2.23 16.28 -27.89
C THR A 267 -1.84 16.88 -29.23
N ARG A 268 -2.61 16.58 -30.29
CA ARG A 268 -2.38 17.15 -31.63
C ARG A 268 -2.62 18.67 -31.67
N LEU A 269 -3.64 19.17 -30.97
CA LEU A 269 -4.02 20.59 -31.02
C LEU A 269 -3.17 21.50 -30.12
N LEU A 270 -2.75 21.00 -28.96
CA LEU A 270 -2.15 21.82 -27.89
C LEU A 270 -0.70 21.41 -27.55
N GLY A 271 -0.26 20.25 -28.04
CA GLY A 271 1.02 19.64 -27.71
C GLY A 271 0.99 18.83 -26.40
N GLU A 272 1.89 17.85 -26.28
CA GLU A 272 1.97 16.90 -25.15
C GLU A 272 2.13 17.58 -23.77
N ALA A 273 2.75 18.75 -23.77
CA ALA A 273 3.07 19.54 -22.58
C ALA A 273 1.90 20.40 -22.04
N HIS A 274 0.76 20.44 -22.73
CA HIS A 274 -0.32 21.33 -22.34
C HIS A 274 -1.04 20.83 -21.07
N PRO A 275 -1.40 21.69 -20.09
CA PRO A 275 -2.06 21.26 -18.86
C PRO A 275 -3.33 20.41 -19.07
N SER A 276 -4.14 20.75 -20.08
CA SER A 276 -5.35 19.97 -20.40
C SER A 276 -5.08 18.58 -21.00
N VAL A 277 -3.91 18.39 -21.64
CA VAL A 277 -3.42 17.07 -22.11
C VAL A 277 -2.97 16.25 -20.91
N LEU A 278 -2.21 16.85 -20.00
CA LEU A 278 -1.71 16.21 -18.79
C LEU A 278 -2.85 15.77 -17.85
N ILE A 279 -3.90 16.58 -17.69
CA ILE A 279 -5.09 16.19 -16.92
C ILE A 279 -5.81 15.01 -17.60
N CYS A 280 -5.93 15.03 -18.92
CA CYS A 280 -6.56 13.94 -19.67
C CYS A 280 -5.75 12.64 -19.56
N ALA A 281 -4.42 12.72 -19.67
CA ALA A 281 -3.51 11.59 -19.48
C ALA A 281 -3.58 11.03 -18.06
N MET A 282 -3.70 11.90 -17.05
CA MET A 282 -3.85 11.48 -15.66
C MET A 282 -5.18 10.72 -15.42
N ASN A 283 -6.29 11.23 -15.95
CA ASN A 283 -7.59 10.56 -15.80
C ASN A 283 -7.66 9.25 -16.59
N LEU A 284 -7.07 9.21 -17.80
CA LEU A 284 -6.89 7.97 -18.55
C LEU A 284 -6.03 6.97 -17.76
N GLY A 285 -4.93 7.43 -17.16
CA GLY A 285 -4.10 6.61 -16.30
C GLY A 285 -4.87 6.01 -15.12
N SER A 286 -5.84 6.75 -14.55
CA SER A 286 -6.70 6.25 -13.47
C SER A 286 -7.68 5.20 -13.99
N ALA A 287 -8.32 5.43 -15.13
CA ALA A 287 -9.20 4.44 -15.77
C ALA A 287 -8.45 3.14 -16.14
N LEU A 288 -7.20 3.25 -16.58
CA LEU A 288 -6.33 2.11 -16.89
C LEU A 288 -5.88 1.37 -15.63
N LEU A 289 -5.51 2.09 -14.58
CA LEU A 289 -5.11 1.52 -13.29
C LEU A 289 -6.25 0.69 -12.70
N HIS A 290 -7.49 1.20 -12.73
CA HIS A 290 -8.68 0.48 -12.27
C HIS A 290 -9.04 -0.74 -13.13
N GLN A 291 -8.50 -0.85 -14.34
CA GLN A 291 -8.64 -2.03 -15.20
C GLN A 291 -7.41 -2.95 -15.14
N ALA A 292 -6.48 -2.71 -14.19
CA ALA A 292 -5.22 -3.44 -14.08
C ALA A 292 -4.31 -3.37 -15.32
N LYS A 293 -4.49 -2.35 -16.17
CA LYS A 293 -3.58 -2.05 -17.30
C LYS A 293 -2.37 -1.25 -16.81
N LEU A 294 -1.61 -1.86 -15.89
CA LEU A 294 -0.60 -1.18 -15.06
C LEU A 294 0.53 -0.52 -15.87
N ARG A 295 1.05 -1.21 -16.90
CA ARG A 295 2.15 -0.70 -17.73
C ARG A 295 1.78 0.55 -18.52
N GLU A 296 0.56 0.60 -19.06
CA GLU A 296 0.08 1.79 -19.78
C GLU A 296 -0.18 2.95 -18.82
N ALA A 297 -0.77 2.68 -17.64
CA ALA A 297 -0.96 3.69 -16.60
C ALA A 297 0.37 4.28 -16.12
N GLU A 298 1.38 3.43 -15.90
CA GLU A 298 2.74 3.85 -15.49
C GLU A 298 3.36 4.82 -16.51
N ALA A 299 3.27 4.48 -17.80
CA ALA A 299 3.82 5.32 -18.86
C ALA A 299 3.21 6.74 -18.85
N LEU A 300 1.88 6.84 -18.70
CA LEU A 300 1.16 8.11 -18.62
C LEU A 300 1.55 8.91 -17.36
N TYR A 301 1.60 8.27 -16.19
CA TYR A 301 1.93 8.94 -14.94
C TYR A 301 3.40 9.36 -14.87
N ARG A 302 4.33 8.56 -15.40
CA ARG A 302 5.75 8.91 -15.47
C ARG A 302 5.98 10.14 -16.33
N ALA A 303 5.40 10.17 -17.54
CA ALA A 303 5.48 11.35 -18.41
C ALA A 303 4.89 12.61 -17.76
N ASN A 304 3.75 12.45 -17.06
CA ASN A 304 3.10 13.54 -16.34
C ASN A 304 3.99 14.11 -15.21
N LEU A 305 4.55 13.23 -14.37
CA LEU A 305 5.42 13.61 -13.27
C LEU A 305 6.68 14.35 -13.77
N GLU A 306 7.32 13.81 -14.80
CA GLU A 306 8.52 14.42 -15.38
C GLU A 306 8.24 15.84 -15.89
N HIS A 307 7.10 16.01 -16.56
CA HIS A 307 6.67 17.33 -17.04
C HIS A 307 6.41 18.30 -15.89
N LYS A 308 5.64 17.89 -14.87
CA LYS A 308 5.30 18.75 -13.73
C LYS A 308 6.53 19.10 -12.89
N ARG A 309 7.44 18.15 -12.67
CA ARG A 309 8.73 18.41 -12.00
C ARG A 309 9.52 19.51 -12.72
N ARG A 310 9.63 19.44 -14.06
CA ARG A 310 10.34 20.46 -14.85
C ARG A 310 9.70 21.84 -14.78
N ARG A 311 8.37 21.93 -14.84
CA ARG A 311 7.67 23.22 -14.95
C ARG A 311 7.33 23.88 -13.62
N LEU A 312 6.92 23.10 -12.64
CA LEU A 312 6.38 23.58 -11.37
C LEU A 312 7.37 23.38 -10.21
N GLY A 313 8.41 22.57 -10.42
CA GLY A 313 9.33 22.14 -9.38
C GLY A 313 8.84 20.89 -8.63
N PRO A 314 9.72 20.26 -7.83
CA PRO A 314 9.44 19.00 -7.14
C PRO A 314 8.42 19.14 -6.00
N GLU A 315 8.33 20.30 -5.36
CA GLU A 315 7.50 20.51 -4.16
C GLU A 315 6.09 21.04 -4.48
N HIS A 316 5.79 21.35 -5.74
CA HIS A 316 4.48 21.88 -6.11
C HIS A 316 3.37 20.83 -5.88
N PRO A 317 2.20 21.19 -5.32
CA PRO A 317 1.11 20.24 -5.04
C PRO A 317 0.74 19.34 -6.22
N ASP A 318 0.62 19.92 -7.43
CA ASP A 318 0.34 19.16 -8.65
C ASP A 318 1.44 18.14 -9.01
N THR A 319 2.71 18.44 -8.71
CA THR A 319 3.85 17.52 -8.90
C THR A 319 3.80 16.40 -7.87
N LEU A 320 3.51 16.72 -6.62
CA LEU A 320 3.36 15.74 -5.55
C LEU A 320 2.17 14.79 -5.84
N MET A 321 1.06 15.30 -6.38
CA MET A 321 -0.05 14.44 -6.80
C MET A 321 0.37 13.46 -7.90
N ALA A 322 1.12 13.92 -8.90
CA ALA A 322 1.63 13.05 -9.97
C ALA A 322 2.64 12.01 -9.44
N ALA A 323 3.49 12.39 -8.48
CA ALA A 323 4.44 11.48 -7.84
C ALA A 323 3.72 10.39 -7.05
N MET A 324 2.66 10.75 -6.33
CA MET A 324 1.82 9.79 -5.62
C MET A 324 1.17 8.80 -6.59
N ASN A 325 0.55 9.29 -7.68
CA ASN A 325 -0.08 8.41 -8.67
C ASN A 325 0.92 7.42 -9.29
N LEU A 326 2.11 7.90 -9.66
CA LEU A 326 3.17 7.01 -10.18
C LEU A 326 3.63 6.00 -9.12
N GLY A 327 3.91 6.44 -7.89
CA GLY A 327 4.37 5.56 -6.81
C GLY A 327 3.37 4.46 -6.49
N VAL A 328 2.08 4.79 -6.53
CA VAL A 328 1.00 3.82 -6.39
C VAL A 328 0.99 2.83 -7.54
N THR A 329 1.06 3.28 -8.79
CA THR A 329 1.07 2.38 -9.94
C THR A 329 2.28 1.44 -9.95
N LEU A 330 3.46 1.94 -9.57
CA LEU A 330 4.67 1.11 -9.43
C LEU A 330 4.49 0.03 -8.36
N LYS A 331 3.89 0.40 -7.22
CA LYS A 331 3.58 -0.53 -6.14
C LYS A 331 2.60 -1.63 -6.61
N GLU A 332 1.51 -1.27 -7.29
CA GLU A 332 0.54 -2.26 -7.81
C GLU A 332 1.16 -3.18 -8.88
N ARG A 333 2.22 -2.74 -9.58
CA ARG A 333 2.96 -3.59 -10.53
C ARG A 333 3.93 -4.55 -9.85
N GLY A 334 4.32 -4.27 -8.62
CA GLY A 334 5.35 -5.01 -7.87
C GLY A 334 6.74 -4.37 -7.90
N ASP A 335 6.88 -3.17 -8.47
CA ASP A 335 8.14 -2.43 -8.51
C ASP A 335 8.33 -1.60 -7.22
N TYR A 336 8.49 -2.32 -6.11
CA TYR A 336 8.62 -1.71 -4.79
C TYR A 336 9.91 -0.90 -4.65
N ALA A 337 10.99 -1.29 -5.32
CA ALA A 337 12.27 -0.59 -5.30
C ALA A 337 12.13 0.88 -5.76
N ASN A 338 11.29 1.14 -6.77
CA ASN A 338 11.01 2.50 -7.23
C ASN A 338 9.82 3.15 -6.50
N ALA A 339 8.83 2.37 -6.07
CA ALA A 339 7.66 2.90 -5.38
C ALA A 339 7.97 3.45 -3.99
N CYS A 340 8.76 2.72 -3.19
CA CYS A 340 9.07 3.06 -1.80
C CYS A 340 9.70 4.45 -1.62
N PRO A 341 10.84 4.77 -2.27
CA PRO A 341 11.46 6.08 -2.11
C PRO A 341 10.54 7.20 -2.60
N LEU A 342 9.79 6.99 -3.68
CA LEU A 342 8.91 7.99 -4.25
C LEU A 342 7.73 8.34 -3.33
N LEU A 343 7.09 7.34 -2.72
CA LEU A 343 5.99 7.55 -1.77
C LEU A 343 6.47 8.13 -0.44
N ALA A 344 7.64 7.70 0.05
CA ALA A 344 8.25 8.24 1.26
C ALA A 344 8.64 9.72 1.10
N GLU A 345 9.28 10.09 -0.02
CA GLU A 345 9.59 11.48 -0.35
C GLU A 345 8.31 12.32 -0.44
N ASN A 346 7.27 11.79 -1.09
CA ASN A 346 5.99 12.47 -1.23
C ASN A 346 5.35 12.82 0.13
N TYR A 347 5.29 11.84 1.03
CA TYR A 347 4.78 12.04 2.38
C TYR A 347 5.65 13.05 3.15
N GLY A 348 6.98 12.93 3.10
CA GLY A 348 7.90 13.83 3.78
C GLY A 348 7.75 15.29 3.36
N VAL A 349 7.64 15.55 2.06
CA VAL A 349 7.43 16.91 1.53
C VAL A 349 6.06 17.44 1.93
N LYS A 350 4.99 16.65 1.81
CA LYS A 350 3.63 17.08 2.21
C LYS A 350 3.54 17.36 3.71
N ALA A 351 4.13 16.51 4.56
CA ALA A 351 4.17 16.71 6.00
C ALA A 351 4.90 18.00 6.39
N ARG A 352 6.00 18.34 5.69
CA ARG A 352 6.75 19.58 5.92
C ARG A 352 6.02 20.83 5.44
N VAL A 353 5.39 20.77 4.26
CA VAL A 353 4.79 21.94 3.59
C VAL A 353 3.37 22.22 4.06
N LEU A 354 2.54 21.18 4.21
CA LEU A 354 1.12 21.29 4.53
C LEU A 354 0.82 20.97 6.01
N GLY A 355 1.75 20.29 6.70
CA GLY A 355 1.53 19.74 8.02
C GLY A 355 1.02 18.29 7.99
N THR A 356 1.22 17.58 9.09
CA THR A 356 0.87 16.16 9.25
C THR A 356 -0.63 15.90 9.34
N ALA A 357 -1.42 16.88 9.79
CA ALA A 357 -2.87 16.77 9.90
C ALA A 357 -3.62 17.18 8.62
N HIS A 358 -2.92 17.68 7.60
CA HIS A 358 -3.57 18.06 6.35
C HIS A 358 -4.06 16.82 5.60
N VAL A 359 -5.27 16.89 5.04
CA VAL A 359 -5.96 15.78 4.36
C VAL A 359 -5.09 15.12 3.28
N ASP A 360 -4.47 15.91 2.41
CA ASP A 360 -3.51 15.41 1.42
C ASP A 360 -2.30 14.68 2.01
N THR A 361 -1.81 15.12 3.18
CA THR A 361 -0.70 14.45 3.88
C THR A 361 -1.18 13.13 4.47
N CYS A 362 -2.39 13.10 5.03
CA CYS A 362 -3.03 11.88 5.50
C CYS A 362 -3.15 10.84 4.38
N PHE A 363 -3.55 11.24 3.17
CA PHE A 363 -3.61 10.30 2.03
C PHE A 363 -2.24 9.78 1.61
N ALA A 364 -1.21 10.62 1.61
CA ALA A 364 0.16 10.15 1.38
C ALA A 364 0.62 9.19 2.49
N ALA A 365 0.23 9.45 3.75
CA ALA A 365 0.52 8.58 4.88
C ALA A 365 -0.12 7.20 4.73
N LEU A 366 -1.39 7.12 4.34
CA LEU A 366 -2.10 5.85 4.11
C LEU A 366 -1.40 5.00 3.02
N ASN A 367 -0.96 5.63 1.93
CA ASN A 367 -0.20 4.92 0.89
C ASN A 367 1.14 4.36 1.41
N LEU A 368 1.82 5.12 2.28
CA LEU A 368 3.07 4.71 2.90
C LEU A 368 2.87 3.62 3.96
N ILE A 369 1.84 3.74 4.80
CA ILE A 369 1.42 2.70 5.77
C ILE A 369 1.21 1.40 5.05
N ALA A 370 0.38 1.43 4.00
CA ALA A 370 0.01 0.21 3.32
C ALA A 370 1.24 -0.46 2.67
N LEU A 371 2.25 0.31 2.25
CA LEU A 371 3.51 -0.19 1.72
C LEU A 371 4.37 -0.85 2.83
N TRP A 372 4.44 -0.25 4.02
CA TRP A 372 5.18 -0.81 5.14
C TRP A 372 4.52 -2.04 5.74
N VAL A 373 3.19 -2.03 5.75
CA VAL A 373 2.41 -3.21 6.10
C VAL A 373 2.70 -4.31 5.11
N ASP A 374 2.83 -3.99 3.81
CA ASP A 374 3.12 -4.95 2.73
C ASP A 374 4.34 -5.87 3.02
N GLY A 375 5.37 -5.32 3.66
CA GLY A 375 6.53 -6.09 4.16
C GLY A 375 7.43 -6.70 3.09
N THR A 376 7.11 -6.54 1.82
CA THR A 376 7.77 -7.16 0.66
C THR A 376 9.10 -6.51 0.30
N TYR A 377 9.22 -5.21 0.57
CA TYR A 377 10.47 -4.46 0.42
C TYR A 377 11.00 -3.93 1.75
N VAL A 378 10.14 -3.31 2.57
CA VAL A 378 10.49 -2.90 3.94
C VAL A 378 9.30 -3.13 4.86
N ALA A 379 9.49 -3.98 5.86
CA ALA A 379 8.54 -4.20 6.94
C ALA A 379 8.76 -3.19 8.07
N ARG A 380 7.77 -2.31 8.33
CA ARG A 380 7.80 -1.32 9.44
C ARG A 380 6.45 -1.29 10.14
N TYR A 381 6.06 -2.39 10.75
CA TYR A 381 4.69 -2.60 11.23
C TYR A 381 4.34 -1.70 12.43
N GLU A 382 5.27 -1.50 13.36
CA GLU A 382 5.14 -0.57 14.50
C GLU A 382 4.92 0.86 14.01
N GLU A 383 5.72 1.29 13.03
CA GLU A 383 5.64 2.63 12.48
C GLU A 383 4.37 2.83 11.64
N ALA A 384 3.94 1.78 10.94
CA ALA A 384 2.68 1.75 10.21
C ALA A 384 1.49 1.92 11.17
N GLU A 385 1.47 1.20 12.30
CA GLU A 385 0.43 1.34 13.32
C GLU A 385 0.40 2.76 13.91
N ALA A 386 1.57 3.29 14.29
CA ALA A 386 1.68 4.63 14.85
C ALA A 386 1.25 5.72 13.86
N LEU A 387 1.66 5.60 12.58
CA LEU A 387 1.27 6.52 11.53
C LEU A 387 -0.23 6.39 11.21
N ALA A 388 -0.79 5.18 11.17
CA ALA A 388 -2.21 4.94 10.93
C ALA A 388 -3.08 5.52 12.05
N THR A 389 -2.66 5.35 13.30
CA THR A 389 -3.35 5.90 14.48
C THR A 389 -3.44 7.42 14.41
N ARG A 390 -2.31 8.11 14.15
CA ARG A 390 -2.27 9.57 14.00
C ARG A 390 -3.08 10.05 12.80
N THR A 391 -2.98 9.34 11.68
CA THR A 391 -3.71 9.68 10.44
C THR A 391 -5.22 9.57 10.64
N ARG A 392 -5.67 8.51 11.32
CA ARG A 392 -7.08 8.33 11.67
C ARG A 392 -7.57 9.47 12.55
N ALA A 393 -6.87 9.79 13.63
CA ALA A 393 -7.25 10.89 14.52
C ALA A 393 -7.33 12.25 13.80
N ALA A 394 -6.39 12.54 12.89
CA ALA A 394 -6.41 13.77 12.10
C ALA A 394 -7.62 13.85 11.16
N LEU A 395 -7.96 12.74 10.49
CA LEU A 395 -9.12 12.67 9.60
C LEU A 395 -10.44 12.72 10.39
N GLU A 396 -10.53 12.01 11.52
CA GLU A 396 -11.69 12.04 12.40
C GLU A 396 -11.96 13.45 12.93
N SER A 397 -10.92 14.18 13.33
CA SER A 397 -11.05 15.58 13.74
C SER A 397 -11.52 16.51 12.62
N SER A 398 -11.27 16.16 11.36
CA SER A 398 -11.59 17.00 10.20
C SER A 398 -12.99 16.72 9.63
N PHE A 399 -13.40 15.45 9.62
CA PHE A 399 -14.61 14.99 8.92
C PHE A 399 -15.61 14.23 9.79
N GLY A 400 -15.25 13.89 11.02
CA GLY A 400 -16.02 13.00 11.88
C GLY A 400 -15.74 11.51 11.63
N PRO A 401 -16.17 10.61 12.55
CA PRO A 401 -15.77 9.21 12.56
C PRO A 401 -16.35 8.35 11.43
N GLU A 402 -17.54 8.68 10.92
CA GLU A 402 -18.22 7.89 9.87
C GLU A 402 -17.80 8.30 8.45
N HIS A 403 -16.96 9.32 8.29
CA HIS A 403 -16.52 9.75 6.97
C HIS A 403 -15.70 8.66 6.26
N PRO A 404 -15.91 8.40 4.95
CA PRO A 404 -15.19 7.35 4.22
C PRO A 404 -13.67 7.38 4.33
N SER A 405 -13.06 8.56 4.44
CA SER A 405 -11.61 8.70 4.65
C SER A 405 -11.17 8.22 6.04
N CYS A 406 -11.98 8.42 7.07
CA CYS A 406 -11.71 7.92 8.42
C CYS A 406 -11.82 6.40 8.46
N LEU A 407 -12.85 5.85 7.81
CA LEU A 407 -13.00 4.40 7.62
C LEU A 407 -11.84 3.80 6.83
N SER A 408 -11.28 4.52 5.85
CA SER A 408 -10.06 4.10 5.16
C SER A 408 -8.87 4.04 6.11
N ALA A 409 -8.64 5.07 6.93
CA ALA A 409 -7.57 5.07 7.90
C ALA A 409 -7.72 3.98 8.97
N GLN A 410 -8.94 3.69 9.39
CA GLN A 410 -9.24 2.58 10.30
C GLN A 410 -8.90 1.22 9.68
N VAL A 411 -9.22 1.00 8.41
CA VAL A 411 -8.83 -0.22 7.68
C VAL A 411 -7.31 -0.36 7.61
N HIS A 412 -6.58 0.73 7.36
CA HIS A 412 -5.11 0.71 7.35
C HIS A 412 -4.51 0.42 8.74
N LEU A 413 -5.14 0.93 9.80
CA LEU A 413 -4.75 0.59 11.17
C LEU A 413 -4.99 -0.90 11.45
N ALA A 414 -6.15 -1.44 11.03
CA ALA A 414 -6.44 -2.87 11.14
C ALA A 414 -5.43 -3.73 10.37
N MET A 415 -5.04 -3.30 9.16
CA MET A 415 -3.99 -3.97 8.37
C MET A 415 -2.64 -3.94 9.10
N ALA A 416 -2.27 -2.83 9.71
CA ALA A 416 -1.03 -2.74 10.48
C ALA A 416 -1.04 -3.67 11.70
N LEU A 417 -2.17 -3.72 12.43
CA LEU A 417 -2.34 -4.65 13.56
C LEU A 417 -2.32 -6.11 13.12
N GLU A 418 -2.95 -6.43 11.98
CA GLU A 418 -2.91 -7.76 11.38
C GLU A 418 -1.47 -8.19 11.07
N ALA A 419 -0.67 -7.32 10.44
CA ALA A 419 0.74 -7.61 10.13
C ALA A 419 1.63 -7.74 11.38
N ARG A 420 1.19 -7.22 12.52
CA ARG A 420 1.83 -7.43 13.83
C ARG A 420 1.39 -8.71 14.54
N GLY A 421 0.40 -9.43 14.01
CA GLY A 421 -0.18 -10.61 14.64
C GLY A 421 -1.32 -10.31 15.63
N ASP A 422 -1.73 -9.05 15.81
CA ASP A 422 -2.89 -8.68 16.65
C ASP A 422 -4.21 -8.85 15.86
N HIS A 423 -4.49 -10.10 15.48
CA HIS A 423 -5.66 -10.44 14.67
C HIS A 423 -6.98 -10.13 15.38
N ALA A 424 -6.99 -10.09 16.72
CA ALA A 424 -8.19 -9.80 17.49
C ALA A 424 -8.65 -8.36 17.33
N ARG A 425 -7.74 -7.40 17.55
CA ARG A 425 -8.05 -5.98 17.37
C ARG A 425 -8.24 -5.64 15.89
N ALA A 426 -7.50 -6.29 14.98
CA ALA A 426 -7.72 -6.14 13.55
C ALA A 426 -9.15 -6.56 13.14
N ALA A 427 -9.62 -7.73 13.59
CA ALA A 427 -10.97 -8.23 13.29
C ALA A 427 -12.07 -7.31 13.85
N GLU A 428 -11.89 -6.75 15.04
CA GLU A 428 -12.81 -5.76 15.62
C GLU A 428 -12.89 -4.50 14.75
N LEU A 429 -11.73 -3.93 14.38
CA LEU A 429 -11.69 -2.73 13.54
C LEU A 429 -12.28 -2.97 12.14
N TYR A 430 -12.06 -4.14 11.54
CA TYR A 430 -12.73 -4.52 10.29
C TYR A 430 -14.24 -4.68 10.48
N GLY A 431 -14.69 -5.27 11.59
CA GLY A 431 -16.11 -5.41 11.92
C GLY A 431 -16.81 -4.04 11.99
N LEU A 432 -16.24 -3.12 12.76
CA LEU A 432 -16.74 -1.75 12.90
C LEU A 432 -16.75 -1.01 11.56
N ALA A 433 -15.65 -1.09 10.80
CA ALA A 433 -15.58 -0.45 9.48
C ALA A 433 -16.59 -1.04 8.49
N HIS A 434 -16.83 -2.36 8.53
CA HIS A 434 -17.79 -3.03 7.66
C HIS A 434 -19.22 -2.56 7.94
N GLU A 435 -19.62 -2.51 9.21
CA GLU A 435 -20.95 -2.08 9.62
C GLU A 435 -21.25 -0.65 9.16
N VAL A 436 -20.32 0.28 9.41
CA VAL A 436 -20.49 1.68 9.00
C VAL A 436 -20.48 1.81 7.47
N ARG A 437 -19.61 1.09 6.76
CA ARG A 437 -19.56 1.13 5.29
C ARG A 437 -20.82 0.59 4.63
N ILE A 438 -21.48 -0.43 5.19
CA ILE A 438 -22.79 -0.87 4.69
C ILE A 438 -23.81 0.28 4.76
N ARG A 439 -23.87 1.01 5.88
CA ARG A 439 -24.79 2.14 6.04
C ARG A 439 -24.46 3.32 5.13
N VAL A 440 -23.17 3.67 5.02
CA VAL A 440 -22.72 4.90 4.33
C VAL A 440 -22.54 4.70 2.83
N GLN A 441 -22.07 3.53 2.39
CA GLN A 441 -21.66 3.27 1.00
C GLN A 441 -22.48 2.16 0.33
N GLY A 442 -23.21 1.37 1.10
CA GLY A 442 -23.96 0.21 0.63
C GLY A 442 -23.15 -1.10 0.64
N PRO A 443 -23.82 -2.25 0.56
CA PRO A 443 -23.21 -3.58 0.68
C PRO A 443 -22.39 -3.99 -0.55
N GLU A 444 -22.76 -3.55 -1.76
CA GLU A 444 -22.06 -3.90 -3.01
C GLU A 444 -20.86 -2.97 -3.31
N HIS A 445 -20.61 -1.96 -2.49
CA HIS A 445 -19.53 -1.01 -2.74
C HIS A 445 -18.15 -1.70 -2.65
N PRO A 446 -17.22 -1.47 -3.58
CA PRO A 446 -15.93 -2.18 -3.64
C PRO A 446 -15.12 -2.15 -2.35
N ASP A 447 -15.19 -1.05 -1.59
CA ASP A 447 -14.49 -0.94 -0.31
C ASP A 447 -15.25 -1.60 0.85
N THR A 448 -16.58 -1.75 0.77
CA THR A 448 -17.36 -2.54 1.72
C THR A 448 -17.00 -4.01 1.55
N LEU A 449 -16.96 -4.47 0.29
CA LEU A 449 -16.55 -5.83 -0.08
C LEU A 449 -15.10 -6.15 0.34
N GLU A 450 -14.18 -5.21 0.20
CA GLU A 450 -12.79 -5.38 0.67
C GLU A 450 -12.74 -5.65 2.18
N VAL A 451 -13.46 -4.86 2.99
CA VAL A 451 -13.48 -5.04 4.46
C VAL A 451 -14.20 -6.34 4.83
N ALA A 452 -15.27 -6.69 4.11
CA ALA A 452 -15.97 -7.97 4.28
C ALA A 452 -15.04 -9.16 4.03
N TRP A 453 -14.26 -9.13 2.94
CA TRP A 453 -13.26 -10.14 2.63
C TRP A 453 -12.20 -10.27 3.72
N ARG A 454 -11.56 -9.16 4.13
CA ARG A 454 -10.52 -9.19 5.18
C ARG A 454 -11.05 -9.76 6.50
N ARG A 455 -12.26 -9.35 6.89
CA ARG A 455 -12.95 -9.91 8.05
C ARG A 455 -13.21 -11.41 7.88
N ALA A 456 -13.68 -11.85 6.72
CA ALA A 456 -13.97 -13.26 6.45
C ALA A 456 -12.71 -14.13 6.55
N VAL A 457 -11.59 -13.67 6.00
CA VAL A 457 -10.30 -14.36 6.10
C VAL A 457 -9.88 -14.53 7.57
N LEU A 458 -9.98 -13.48 8.39
CA LEU A 458 -9.66 -13.57 9.82
C LEU A 458 -10.63 -14.45 10.61
N MET A 459 -11.92 -14.48 10.24
CA MET A 459 -12.91 -15.37 10.86
C MET A 459 -12.65 -16.84 10.49
N GLY A 460 -12.29 -17.13 9.24
CA GLY A 460 -11.93 -18.48 8.78
C GLY A 460 -10.67 -19.03 9.46
N ARG A 461 -9.80 -18.17 9.99
CA ARG A 461 -8.64 -18.56 10.81
C ARG A 461 -8.99 -18.86 12.28
N ARG A 462 -10.20 -18.52 12.76
CA ARG A 462 -10.59 -18.57 14.18
C ARG A 462 -11.37 -19.82 14.63
N GLU A 463 -11.77 -20.73 13.75
CA GLU A 463 -12.49 -21.97 14.12
C GLU A 463 -11.54 -23.13 14.61
N GLU A 464 -10.31 -22.78 15.07
CA GLU A 464 -9.29 -23.47 15.92
C GLU A 464 -8.50 -24.73 15.45
N PRO A 465 -7.26 -25.02 15.97
CA PRO A 465 -6.34 -24.20 16.78
C PRO A 465 -5.00 -23.87 16.09
N THR A 466 -4.27 -22.93 16.70
CA THR A 466 -3.01 -22.28 16.30
C THR A 466 -1.90 -23.18 15.74
N SER A 467 -1.45 -22.90 14.52
CA SER A 467 -0.01 -22.88 14.21
C SER A 467 0.29 -21.89 13.07
N THR A 468 1.36 -21.15 13.27
CA THR A 468 1.87 -20.03 12.47
C THR A 468 2.18 -20.42 11.03
N SER A 469 1.35 -19.93 10.11
CA SER A 469 1.81 -19.50 8.79
C SER A 469 1.41 -18.03 8.58
N ASP A 470 1.93 -17.18 9.46
CA ASP A 470 2.07 -15.76 9.13
C ASP A 470 3.15 -15.66 8.06
N CYS A 471 2.72 -15.52 6.81
CA CYS A 471 3.47 -14.86 5.75
C CYS A 471 2.50 -14.42 4.64
N HIS A 472 2.12 -13.15 4.73
CA HIS A 472 1.78 -12.26 3.61
C HIS A 472 0.48 -12.50 2.84
N LEU A 473 -0.65 -12.06 3.43
CA LEU A 473 -1.72 -11.45 2.64
C LEU A 473 -1.62 -9.92 2.71
N ASN A 474 -0.42 -9.48 2.40
CA ASN A 474 -0.14 -8.09 2.16
C ASN A 474 -0.48 -7.82 0.72
N LEU A 475 -1.53 -7.05 0.47
CA LEU A 475 -1.63 -6.22 -0.73
C LEU A 475 -2.80 -5.23 -0.59
N ASN A 476 -2.43 -4.15 0.08
CA ASN A 476 -2.63 -2.77 -0.34
C ASN A 476 -3.63 -2.50 -1.48
N LEU A 477 -4.71 -1.80 -1.14
CA LEU A 477 -5.47 -1.03 -2.09
C LEU A 477 -5.20 0.44 -1.90
N ASN A 478 -5.03 1.13 -3.02
CA ASN A 478 -5.24 2.55 -3.03
C ASN A 478 -6.71 2.87 -2.75
N LEU A 479 -7.07 2.94 -1.46
CA LEU A 479 -8.34 3.49 -0.99
C LEU A 479 -8.43 5.01 -1.23
N ASN A 480 -7.39 5.65 -1.77
CA ASN A 480 -7.27 7.11 -1.83
C ASN A 480 -7.58 7.76 -3.18
N GLN A 481 -7.81 7.02 -4.27
CA GLN A 481 -8.18 7.69 -5.52
C GLN A 481 -9.64 8.16 -5.57
N ARG A 482 -10.52 7.64 -4.70
CA ARG A 482 -11.89 8.16 -4.56
C ARG A 482 -11.99 9.48 -3.78
N CYS A 483 -10.96 9.85 -3.02
CA CYS A 483 -11.03 11.03 -2.15
C CYS A 483 -10.61 12.35 -2.83
N VAL A 484 -10.13 12.34 -4.08
CA VAL A 484 -9.78 13.58 -4.81
C VAL A 484 -11.02 14.29 -5.39
N LEU A 485 -12.23 13.74 -5.26
CA LEU A 485 -13.46 14.36 -5.80
C LEU A 485 -14.64 14.47 -4.83
N MET A 486 -14.54 13.99 -3.60
CA MET A 486 -15.70 13.98 -2.67
C MET A 486 -15.41 14.83 -1.43
N GLY A 487 -15.67 16.13 -1.55
CA GLY A 487 -16.23 16.87 -0.42
C GLY A 487 -17.73 16.59 -0.39
N ARG A 488 -18.16 15.47 0.20
CA ARG A 488 -19.58 15.21 0.44
C ARG A 488 -19.83 14.59 1.81
N HIS A 489 -20.50 15.38 2.63
CA HIS A 489 -21.58 14.88 3.48
C HIS A 489 -22.81 14.72 2.57
N GLU A 490 -23.18 13.49 2.26
CA GLU A 490 -24.55 13.15 1.88
C GLU A 490 -25.01 12.15 2.93
N GLU A 491 -25.93 12.58 3.80
CA GLU A 491 -26.85 11.64 4.44
C GLU A 491 -27.64 11.00 3.30
N PRO A 492 -27.67 9.66 3.17
CA PRO A 492 -28.56 9.05 2.21
C PRO A 492 -30.00 9.38 2.60
N ALA A 493 -30.75 9.95 1.66
CA ALA A 493 -32.20 10.00 1.74
C ALA A 493 -32.69 8.57 1.98
N VAL A 494 -33.23 8.35 3.18
CA VAL A 494 -33.88 7.11 3.57
C VAL A 494 -35.20 7.04 2.82
N ASP A 495 -35.15 6.68 1.53
CA ASP A 495 -36.28 6.00 0.94
C ASP A 495 -36.38 4.67 1.68
N ARG A 496 -37.44 4.55 2.46
CA ARG A 496 -37.86 3.29 3.07
C ARG A 496 -38.00 2.29 1.92
N VAL A 497 -36.95 1.50 1.71
CA VAL A 497 -37.07 0.21 1.06
C VAL A 497 -37.96 -0.58 2.01
N GLU A 498 -39.25 -0.64 1.69
CA GLU A 498 -40.15 -1.65 2.24
C GLU A 498 -39.39 -2.98 2.23
N GLU A 499 -39.45 -3.69 3.35
CA GLU A 499 -38.89 -5.01 3.54
C GLU A 499 -39.47 -5.98 2.48
N SER A 500 -38.96 -5.93 1.25
CA SER A 500 -39.13 -7.00 0.29
C SER A 500 -38.10 -8.06 0.66
N HIS A 501 -38.41 -8.82 1.70
CA HIS A 501 -37.94 -10.19 1.84
C HIS A 501 -38.54 -11.01 0.68
N GLY A 502 -38.05 -10.75 -0.54
CA GLY A 502 -38.21 -11.65 -1.67
C GLY A 502 -37.20 -12.78 -1.49
N PRO A 503 -37.60 -14.05 -1.65
CA PRO A 503 -36.70 -15.16 -1.48
C PRO A 503 -35.54 -15.00 -2.47
N VAL A 504 -34.32 -14.98 -1.95
CA VAL A 504 -33.12 -15.21 -2.76
C VAL A 504 -33.34 -16.57 -3.40
N GLU A 505 -33.59 -16.60 -4.71
CA GLU A 505 -33.70 -17.85 -5.46
C GLU A 505 -32.42 -18.66 -5.22
N ASP A 506 -32.64 -19.90 -4.79
CA ASP A 506 -31.65 -20.88 -4.37
C ASP A 506 -30.40 -20.92 -5.26
N SER A 507 -29.28 -20.42 -4.75
CA SER A 507 -27.99 -21.05 -4.99
C SER A 507 -27.70 -21.93 -3.78
N GLU A 508 -28.06 -23.21 -3.89
CA GLU A 508 -27.79 -24.31 -2.95
C GLU A 508 -26.83 -23.92 -1.81
N ALA A 509 -27.38 -23.46 -0.68
CA ALA A 509 -26.63 -23.49 0.57
C ALA A 509 -26.33 -24.96 0.83
N ARG A 510 -25.11 -25.40 0.47
CA ARG A 510 -24.63 -26.73 0.81
C ARG A 510 -24.62 -26.80 2.33
N VAL A 511 -25.56 -27.56 2.88
CA VAL A 511 -25.72 -27.78 4.32
C VAL A 511 -24.36 -28.12 4.93
N GLY A 512 -23.81 -27.25 5.80
CA GLY A 512 -22.55 -27.47 6.51
C GLY A 512 -21.38 -26.51 6.22
N GLU A 513 -21.53 -25.45 5.41
CA GLU A 513 -20.44 -24.47 5.16
C GLU A 513 -20.28 -23.45 6.31
N SER A 514 -19.03 -23.10 6.65
CA SER A 514 -18.71 -22.10 7.70
C SER A 514 -19.15 -20.68 7.31
N PRO A 515 -19.48 -19.80 8.28
CA PRO A 515 -19.84 -18.40 8.02
C PRO A 515 -18.78 -17.63 7.23
N ALA A 516 -17.50 -17.95 7.42
CA ALA A 516 -16.39 -17.37 6.68
C ALA A 516 -16.42 -17.75 5.19
N LEU A 517 -16.70 -19.02 4.88
CA LEU A 517 -16.77 -19.51 3.51
C LEU A 517 -17.95 -18.89 2.75
N LEU A 518 -19.12 -18.80 3.39
CA LEU A 518 -20.30 -18.14 2.83
C LEU A 518 -20.02 -16.67 2.49
N LEU A 519 -19.39 -15.93 3.42
CA LEU A 519 -19.05 -14.53 3.22
C LEU A 519 -18.01 -14.35 2.09
N LEU A 520 -17.01 -15.23 1.98
CA LEU A 520 -16.02 -15.18 0.90
C LEU A 520 -16.64 -15.46 -0.47
N ARG A 521 -17.51 -16.47 -0.59
CA ARG A 521 -18.22 -16.76 -1.85
C ARG A 521 -19.11 -15.60 -2.29
N ALA A 522 -19.88 -15.04 -1.36
CA ALA A 522 -20.72 -13.87 -1.63
C ALA A 522 -19.88 -12.67 -2.08
N THR A 523 -18.76 -12.41 -1.38
CA THR A 523 -17.85 -11.30 -1.69
C THR A 523 -17.18 -11.49 -3.04
N ALA A 524 -16.69 -12.70 -3.36
CA ALA A 524 -16.09 -13.02 -4.65
C ALA A 524 -17.07 -12.80 -5.81
N THR A 525 -18.33 -13.20 -5.61
CA THR A 525 -19.41 -13.04 -6.60
C THR A 525 -19.72 -11.57 -6.83
N ALA A 526 -19.88 -10.80 -5.75
CA ALA A 526 -20.13 -9.36 -5.82
C ALA A 526 -18.96 -8.60 -6.48
N GLN A 527 -17.71 -8.94 -6.13
CA GLN A 527 -16.52 -8.33 -6.75
C GLN A 527 -16.40 -8.71 -8.23
N THR A 528 -16.69 -9.96 -8.61
CA THR A 528 -16.69 -10.38 -10.01
C THR A 528 -17.70 -9.58 -10.83
N LYS A 529 -18.91 -9.37 -10.29
CA LYS A 529 -19.95 -8.55 -10.92
C LYS A 529 -19.54 -7.08 -11.02
N ALA A 530 -18.92 -6.53 -9.98
CA ALA A 530 -18.60 -5.10 -9.88
C ALA A 530 -17.31 -4.70 -10.63
N LEU A 531 -16.28 -5.55 -10.60
CA LEU A 531 -14.91 -5.21 -11.06
C LEU A 531 -14.44 -6.10 -12.23
N GLY A 532 -15.09 -7.24 -12.45
CA GLY A 532 -14.66 -8.27 -13.37
C GLY A 532 -13.82 -9.38 -12.71
N ALA A 533 -13.74 -10.53 -13.37
CA ALA A 533 -13.08 -11.74 -12.85
C ALA A 533 -11.55 -11.64 -12.80
N GLU A 534 -10.95 -10.82 -13.66
CA GLU A 534 -9.49 -10.66 -13.78
C GLU A 534 -8.95 -9.47 -12.99
N HIS A 535 -9.82 -8.72 -12.31
CA HIS A 535 -9.41 -7.58 -11.51
C HIS A 535 -8.59 -8.06 -10.28
N PRO A 536 -7.47 -7.41 -9.92
CA PRO A 536 -6.61 -7.83 -8.81
C PRO A 536 -7.35 -8.05 -7.47
N ARG A 537 -8.30 -7.17 -7.11
CA ARG A 537 -9.18 -7.37 -5.93
C ARG A 537 -9.93 -8.70 -5.99
N THR A 538 -10.55 -9.00 -7.13
CA THR A 538 -11.32 -10.23 -7.33
C THR A 538 -10.39 -11.45 -7.25
N LEU A 539 -9.24 -11.39 -7.91
CA LEU A 539 -8.25 -12.47 -7.90
C LEU A 539 -7.78 -12.78 -6.47
N ARG A 540 -7.48 -11.76 -5.65
CA ARG A 540 -7.14 -11.96 -4.24
C ARG A 540 -8.24 -12.67 -3.45
N THR A 541 -9.47 -12.20 -3.59
CA THR A 541 -10.62 -12.81 -2.92
C THR A 541 -10.81 -14.27 -3.34
N LEU A 542 -10.62 -14.58 -4.64
CA LEU A 542 -10.68 -15.94 -5.16
C LEU A 542 -9.52 -16.82 -4.66
N VAL A 543 -8.32 -16.26 -4.51
CA VAL A 543 -7.18 -16.96 -3.90
C VAL A 543 -7.51 -17.32 -2.45
N SER A 544 -7.95 -16.37 -1.63
CA SER A 544 -8.34 -16.64 -0.24
C SER A 544 -9.54 -17.59 -0.11
N LEU A 545 -10.51 -17.50 -1.02
CA LEU A 545 -11.61 -18.45 -1.10
C LEU A 545 -11.08 -19.88 -1.30
N GLY A 546 -10.11 -20.07 -2.21
CA GLY A 546 -9.45 -21.36 -2.40
C GLY A 546 -8.81 -21.91 -1.13
N GLU A 547 -8.20 -21.05 -0.31
CA GLU A 547 -7.54 -21.47 0.93
C GLU A 547 -8.57 -21.95 1.96
N VAL A 548 -9.65 -21.18 2.15
CA VAL A 548 -10.73 -21.56 3.04
C VAL A 548 -11.44 -22.82 2.56
N LEU A 549 -11.60 -23.00 1.24
CA LEU A 549 -12.11 -24.24 0.65
C LEU A 549 -11.25 -25.45 1.02
N VAL A 550 -9.92 -25.32 0.92
CA VAL A 550 -8.99 -26.38 1.33
C VAL A 550 -9.07 -26.65 2.84
N ALA A 551 -9.15 -25.60 3.66
CA ALA A 551 -9.25 -25.72 5.11
C ALA A 551 -10.58 -26.38 5.57
N ASN A 552 -11.68 -26.16 4.85
CA ASN A 552 -12.98 -26.75 5.15
C ASN A 552 -13.15 -28.18 4.57
N GLY A 553 -12.16 -28.70 3.83
CA GLY A 553 -11.91 -30.13 3.65
C GLY A 553 -12.40 -30.82 2.36
N GLY A 554 -11.87 -32.02 2.12
CA GLY A 554 -12.33 -32.96 1.09
C GLY A 554 -11.75 -32.78 -0.33
N PRO A 555 -11.58 -33.87 -1.11
CA PRO A 555 -10.95 -33.82 -2.44
C PRO A 555 -11.71 -32.97 -3.47
N LYS A 556 -13.04 -32.83 -3.30
CA LYS A 556 -13.87 -31.96 -4.17
C LYS A 556 -13.57 -30.47 -3.98
N LEU A 557 -13.48 -29.98 -2.74
CA LEU A 557 -13.17 -28.58 -2.46
C LEU A 557 -11.72 -28.24 -2.81
N ALA A 558 -10.80 -29.19 -2.63
CA ALA A 558 -9.40 -29.04 -3.08
C ALA A 558 -9.28 -28.94 -4.61
N ALA A 559 -10.07 -29.70 -5.37
CA ALA A 559 -10.11 -29.59 -6.84
C ALA A 559 -10.69 -28.25 -7.31
N GLU A 560 -11.74 -27.77 -6.63
CA GLU A 560 -12.30 -26.43 -6.85
C GLU A 560 -11.25 -25.34 -6.60
N ALA A 561 -10.57 -25.38 -5.45
CA ALA A 561 -9.49 -24.45 -5.11
C ALA A 561 -8.34 -24.47 -6.13
N THR A 562 -7.92 -25.66 -6.60
CA THR A 562 -6.88 -25.79 -7.62
C THR A 562 -7.27 -25.10 -8.93
N THR A 563 -8.52 -25.29 -9.35
CA THR A 563 -9.06 -24.68 -10.57
C THR A 563 -9.09 -23.15 -10.44
N LEU A 564 -9.52 -22.65 -9.27
CA LEU A 564 -9.52 -21.22 -8.95
C LEU A 564 -8.11 -20.63 -9.01
N TRP A 565 -7.16 -21.22 -8.30
CA TRP A 565 -5.79 -20.70 -8.25
C TRP A 565 -5.07 -20.78 -9.60
N THR A 566 -5.32 -21.81 -10.42
CA THR A 566 -4.75 -21.92 -11.77
C THR A 566 -5.20 -20.75 -12.64
N ARG A 567 -6.49 -20.39 -12.56
CA ARG A 567 -7.02 -19.21 -13.25
C ARG A 567 -6.42 -17.92 -12.71
N CYS A 568 -6.25 -17.83 -11.39
CA CYS A 568 -5.66 -16.64 -10.75
C CYS A 568 -4.19 -16.46 -11.15
N GLU A 569 -3.39 -17.52 -11.15
CA GLU A 569 -1.97 -17.49 -11.56
C GLU A 569 -1.83 -17.03 -13.01
N ALA A 570 -2.65 -17.55 -13.92
CA ALA A 570 -2.63 -17.16 -15.32
C ALA A 570 -2.97 -15.67 -15.50
N ALA A 571 -4.00 -15.18 -14.80
CA ALA A 571 -4.40 -13.77 -14.85
C ALA A 571 -3.33 -12.85 -14.22
N GLN A 572 -2.78 -13.21 -13.06
CA GLN A 572 -1.72 -12.47 -12.38
C GLN A 572 -0.43 -12.41 -13.23
N SER A 573 -0.01 -13.53 -13.83
CA SER A 573 1.17 -13.59 -14.70
C SER A 573 1.08 -12.69 -15.93
N ALA A 574 -0.13 -12.32 -16.36
CA ALA A 574 -0.32 -11.41 -17.49
C ALA A 574 -0.02 -9.93 -17.15
N VAL A 575 -0.17 -9.54 -15.88
CA VAL A 575 -0.17 -8.12 -15.48
C VAL A 575 0.87 -7.76 -14.41
N LEU A 576 1.26 -8.70 -13.56
CA LEU A 576 2.20 -8.51 -12.45
C LEU A 576 3.63 -8.89 -12.85
N ASP A 577 4.62 -8.32 -12.16
CA ASP A 577 6.01 -8.75 -12.32
C ASP A 577 6.19 -10.20 -11.81
N PRO A 578 7.12 -11.01 -12.36
CA PRO A 578 7.31 -12.41 -11.95
C PRO A 578 7.66 -12.61 -10.48
N THR A 579 8.26 -11.58 -9.87
CA THR A 579 8.62 -11.55 -8.44
C THR A 579 7.52 -10.94 -7.58
N HIS A 580 6.35 -10.65 -8.13
CA HIS A 580 5.26 -10.03 -7.40
C HIS A 580 4.73 -10.98 -6.30
N PRO A 581 4.55 -10.50 -5.06
CA PRO A 581 4.14 -11.31 -3.92
C PRO A 581 2.86 -12.14 -4.16
N GLU A 582 1.78 -11.54 -4.69
CA GLU A 582 0.54 -12.29 -4.98
C GLU A 582 0.73 -13.45 -5.94
N LEU A 583 1.55 -13.26 -6.98
CA LEU A 583 1.80 -14.28 -7.99
C LEU A 583 2.65 -15.40 -7.38
N MET A 584 3.70 -15.04 -6.65
CA MET A 584 4.55 -16.00 -5.93
C MET A 584 3.73 -16.81 -4.92
N TYR A 585 2.83 -16.15 -4.19
CA TYR A 585 1.92 -16.79 -3.23
C TYR A 585 0.98 -17.78 -3.91
N THR A 586 0.33 -17.36 -5.00
CA THR A 586 -0.60 -18.22 -5.75
C THR A 586 0.12 -19.43 -6.34
N ARG A 587 1.35 -19.25 -6.86
CA ARG A 587 2.21 -20.36 -7.32
C ARG A 587 2.60 -21.30 -6.19
N GLU A 588 2.89 -20.77 -5.01
CA GLU A 588 3.20 -21.57 -3.84
C GLU A 588 2.00 -22.45 -3.44
N LEU A 589 0.79 -21.87 -3.38
CA LEU A 589 -0.46 -22.59 -3.08
C LEU A 589 -0.74 -23.71 -4.08
N LEU A 590 -0.59 -23.43 -5.39
CA LEU A 590 -0.69 -24.44 -6.44
C LEU A 590 0.35 -25.55 -6.25
N GLY A 591 1.58 -25.19 -5.90
CA GLY A 591 2.63 -26.15 -5.56
C GLY A 591 2.24 -27.02 -4.35
N ARG A 592 1.64 -26.43 -3.30
CA ARG A 592 1.18 -27.17 -2.11
C ARG A 592 0.09 -28.17 -2.47
N VAL A 593 -0.88 -27.80 -3.31
CA VAL A 593 -1.96 -28.73 -3.68
C VAL A 593 -1.52 -29.77 -4.71
N ALA A 594 -0.63 -29.45 -5.65
CA ALA A 594 0.00 -30.47 -6.49
C ALA A 594 0.71 -31.53 -5.63
N ARG A 595 1.42 -31.11 -4.57
CA ARG A 595 2.03 -32.00 -3.58
C ARG A 595 0.97 -32.80 -2.80
N ASN A 596 -0.10 -32.16 -2.32
CA ASN A 596 -1.17 -32.81 -1.54
C ASN A 596 -2.08 -33.75 -2.35
N GLN A 597 -2.31 -33.51 -3.63
CA GLN A 597 -3.05 -34.42 -4.51
C GLN A 597 -2.23 -35.67 -4.83
N THR A 598 -0.91 -35.52 -4.93
CA THR A 598 0.03 -36.66 -5.03
C THR A 598 0.00 -37.52 -3.75
N LEU A 599 -0.22 -36.89 -2.59
CA LEU A 599 -0.40 -37.54 -1.28
C LEU A 599 -1.81 -38.18 -1.10
N ALA A 600 -2.88 -37.48 -1.47
CA ALA A 600 -4.26 -37.93 -1.30
C ALA A 600 -4.65 -39.07 -2.28
N GLY A 601 -4.07 -39.08 -3.48
CA GLY A 601 -4.16 -40.22 -4.39
C GLY A 601 -3.55 -41.51 -3.83
N ARG A 602 -2.64 -41.39 -2.85
CA ARG A 602 -2.03 -42.52 -2.12
C ARG A 602 -2.78 -42.87 -0.83
N GLN A 603 -3.46 -41.92 -0.18
CA GLN A 603 -4.29 -42.16 1.01
C GLN A 603 -5.63 -42.86 0.73
N ALA A 604 -6.13 -42.85 -0.51
CA ALA A 604 -7.33 -43.61 -0.90
C ALA A 604 -7.12 -45.15 -0.89
N GLY A 605 -5.89 -45.61 -0.64
CA GLY A 605 -5.54 -47.03 -0.50
C GLY A 605 -5.02 -47.39 0.89
N GLY A 606 -5.91 -47.46 1.89
CA GLY A 606 -5.67 -48.19 3.15
C GLY A 606 -4.64 -47.58 4.12
N GLY A 607 -4.87 -47.78 5.43
CA GLY A 607 -3.98 -47.27 6.48
C GLY A 607 -2.54 -47.79 6.33
N ILE A 608 -1.56 -46.91 6.48
CA ILE A 608 -0.15 -47.26 6.34
C ILE A 608 0.46 -47.54 7.72
N GLU A 609 0.55 -48.82 8.09
CA GLU A 609 1.45 -49.31 9.14
C GLU A 609 2.87 -49.51 8.55
N GLY A 610 3.79 -48.56 8.78
CA GLY A 610 5.22 -48.68 8.41
C GLY A 610 5.53 -48.51 6.90
N LEU A 611 6.70 -48.96 6.42
CA LEU A 611 7.05 -48.93 4.99
C LEU A 611 6.10 -49.77 4.12
N LYS A 612 5.22 -50.58 4.73
CA LYS A 612 4.26 -51.47 4.03
C LYS A 612 3.23 -50.73 3.17
N GLY A 613 3.05 -49.43 3.36
CA GLY A 613 2.17 -48.60 2.52
C GLY A 613 2.84 -47.97 1.31
N LEU A 614 4.10 -48.30 1.03
CA LEU A 614 4.77 -47.95 -0.22
C LEU A 614 4.54 -49.09 -1.23
N ASP A 615 3.83 -48.79 -2.32
CA ASP A 615 3.43 -49.79 -3.32
C ASP A 615 4.61 -50.38 -4.13
N ASP A 616 5.80 -49.78 -4.07
CA ASP A 616 6.97 -50.14 -4.88
C ASP A 616 8.13 -50.74 -4.05
N PRO A 617 8.47 -52.03 -4.24
CA PRO A 617 9.61 -52.67 -3.57
C PRO A 617 10.97 -52.00 -3.85
N ALA A 618 11.14 -51.38 -5.02
CA ALA A 618 12.39 -50.70 -5.35
C ALA A 618 12.57 -49.42 -4.52
N THR A 619 11.50 -48.67 -4.31
CA THR A 619 11.42 -47.50 -3.41
C THR A 619 11.74 -47.89 -1.97
N CYS A 620 11.16 -48.98 -1.44
CA CYS A 620 11.47 -49.45 -0.09
C CYS A 620 12.95 -49.78 0.08
N LYS A 621 13.52 -50.56 -0.86
CA LYS A 621 14.93 -50.92 -0.85
C LYS A 621 15.85 -49.70 -0.97
N ALA A 622 15.45 -48.70 -1.76
CA ALA A 622 16.20 -47.46 -1.89
C ALA A 622 16.17 -46.63 -0.59
N ALA A 623 15.01 -46.56 0.08
CA ALA A 623 14.87 -45.89 1.37
C ALA A 623 15.72 -46.57 2.46
N GLU A 624 15.71 -47.90 2.51
CA GLU A 624 16.55 -48.69 3.41
C GLU A 624 18.05 -48.45 3.16
N ALA A 625 18.47 -48.37 1.89
CA ALA A 625 19.86 -48.09 1.53
C ALA A 625 20.32 -46.70 2.00
N ILE A 626 19.49 -45.67 1.83
CA ILE A 626 19.79 -44.32 2.34
C ILE A 626 19.78 -44.30 3.87
N TYR A 627 18.83 -44.96 4.52
CA TYR A 627 18.75 -45.06 5.98
C TYR A 627 19.99 -45.73 6.58
N ALA A 628 20.36 -46.89 6.03
CA ALA A 628 21.55 -47.64 6.45
C ALA A 628 22.83 -46.85 6.20
N PHE A 629 22.90 -46.09 5.10
CA PHE A 629 23.99 -45.16 4.90
C PHE A 629 23.98 -44.10 5.99
N ALA A 630 22.89 -43.37 6.19
CA ALA A 630 22.80 -42.25 7.12
C ALA A 630 23.19 -42.60 8.57
N HIS A 631 22.98 -43.85 8.99
CA HIS A 631 23.40 -44.38 10.28
C HIS A 631 24.92 -44.67 10.31
N MET A 632 25.64 -43.94 11.15
CA MET A 632 27.10 -43.98 11.32
C MET A 632 27.58 -45.09 12.26
N ASN A 633 26.74 -45.53 13.22
CA ASN A 633 27.09 -46.56 14.22
C ASN A 633 28.41 -46.28 14.94
N GLN A 634 28.63 -45.04 15.39
CA GLN A 634 29.88 -44.68 16.06
C GLN A 634 29.98 -45.37 17.43
N CYS A 635 31.14 -45.97 17.70
CA CYS A 635 31.39 -46.65 18.96
C CYS A 635 31.73 -45.63 20.07
N LEU A 636 30.96 -45.66 21.17
CA LEU A 636 31.20 -44.84 22.36
C LEU A 636 32.40 -45.33 23.20
N GLU A 637 32.95 -46.52 22.91
CA GLU A 637 33.98 -47.18 23.72
C GLU A 637 35.42 -46.78 23.33
N ARG A 638 35.61 -45.73 22.53
CA ARG A 638 36.95 -45.29 22.15
C ARG A 638 37.66 -44.52 23.30
N LEU A 639 38.45 -45.31 24.04
CA LEU A 639 39.74 -45.05 24.69
C LEU A 639 39.76 -44.26 26.02
N ASP A 640 40.10 -45.02 27.06
CA ASP A 640 41.08 -44.74 28.12
C ASP A 640 40.90 -43.45 28.95
N GLY A 641 40.13 -43.57 30.04
CA GLY A 641 40.33 -42.77 31.26
C GLY A 641 39.93 -41.29 31.23
N HIS A 642 39.40 -40.79 30.12
CA HIS A 642 38.92 -39.41 30.01
C HIS A 642 37.38 -39.34 30.03
N PRO A 643 36.75 -38.65 31.01
CA PRO A 643 35.29 -38.53 31.10
C PRO A 643 34.72 -37.70 29.93
N TRP A 644 33.47 -37.97 29.56
CA TRP A 644 32.70 -37.12 28.64
C TRP A 644 32.26 -35.85 29.37
N ASP A 645 32.30 -34.70 28.70
CA ASP A 645 31.90 -33.44 29.33
C ASP A 645 30.38 -33.31 29.43
N GLY A 646 29.65 -33.87 28.46
CA GLY A 646 28.20 -33.89 28.47
C GLY A 646 27.55 -34.46 27.21
N VAL A 647 26.22 -34.48 27.24
CA VAL A 647 25.35 -34.99 26.19
C VAL A 647 24.55 -33.82 25.60
N LEU A 648 24.70 -33.62 24.28
CA LEU A 648 23.95 -32.62 23.52
C LEU A 648 22.91 -33.31 22.63
N CYS A 649 21.64 -33.22 22.99
CA CYS A 649 20.54 -33.81 22.26
C CYS A 649 19.92 -32.79 21.31
N LEU A 650 20.06 -33.02 20.00
CA LEU A 650 19.36 -32.26 18.99
C LEU A 650 17.95 -32.82 18.88
N CYS A 651 16.99 -32.01 19.33
CA CYS A 651 15.60 -32.41 19.43
C CYS A 651 14.98 -32.66 18.05
N SER A 652 13.85 -33.35 18.09
CA SER A 652 13.16 -33.82 16.89
C SER A 652 11.73 -34.24 17.21
N SER A 653 10.99 -34.77 16.23
CA SER A 653 9.63 -35.29 16.45
C SER A 653 9.53 -36.62 17.25
N ASP A 654 10.64 -37.26 17.63
CA ASP A 654 10.62 -38.60 18.26
C ASP A 654 11.19 -38.58 19.68
N LEU A 655 10.32 -38.72 20.68
CA LEU A 655 10.67 -38.67 22.11
C LEU A 655 11.62 -39.80 22.55
N ARG A 656 11.76 -40.88 21.77
CA ARG A 656 12.75 -41.93 22.08
C ARG A 656 14.18 -41.40 22.00
N VAL A 657 14.41 -40.36 21.21
CA VAL A 657 15.70 -39.64 21.14
C VAL A 657 15.98 -38.93 22.47
N ALA A 658 14.97 -38.32 23.11
CA ALA A 658 15.10 -37.73 24.44
C ALA A 658 15.46 -38.79 25.50
N ARG A 659 14.80 -39.95 25.45
CA ARG A 659 15.06 -41.07 26.37
C ARG A 659 16.47 -41.61 26.23
N HIS A 660 16.95 -41.79 25.00
CA HIS A 660 18.32 -42.22 24.73
C HIS A 660 19.37 -41.22 25.24
N ALA A 661 19.12 -39.91 25.08
CA ALA A 661 19.99 -38.88 25.65
C ALA A 661 20.02 -38.93 27.18
N ALA A 662 18.87 -39.12 27.82
CA ALA A 662 18.78 -39.27 29.28
C ALA A 662 19.51 -40.52 29.79
N GLU A 663 19.40 -41.65 29.07
CA GLU A 663 20.13 -42.88 29.39
C GLU A 663 21.65 -42.71 29.28
N LEU A 664 22.12 -42.03 28.22
CA LEU A 664 23.53 -41.71 28.04
C LEU A 664 24.05 -40.78 29.14
N HIS A 665 23.31 -39.72 29.47
CA HIS A 665 23.65 -38.81 30.56
C HIS A 665 23.83 -39.54 31.89
N LYS A 666 22.89 -40.44 32.24
CA LYS A 666 23.00 -41.25 33.46
C LYS A 666 24.18 -42.20 33.46
N LYS A 667 24.59 -42.69 32.29
CA LYS A 667 25.71 -43.62 32.14
C LYS A 667 27.07 -42.91 32.15
N LEU A 668 27.15 -41.73 31.53
CA LEU A 668 28.41 -41.03 31.25
C LEU A 668 28.68 -39.87 32.23
N GLY A 669 27.64 -39.31 32.85
CA GLY A 669 27.71 -38.07 33.63
C GLY A 669 27.85 -36.83 32.74
N GLY A 670 28.16 -35.69 33.35
CA GLY A 670 28.33 -34.41 32.66
C GLY A 670 27.06 -33.55 32.68
N TRP A 671 26.95 -32.61 31.75
CA TRP A 671 25.72 -31.83 31.53
C TRP A 671 24.83 -32.49 30.47
N LEU A 672 23.50 -32.30 30.55
CA LEU A 672 22.56 -32.71 29.51
C LEU A 672 21.88 -31.49 28.90
N CYS A 673 22.10 -31.25 27.61
CA CYS A 673 21.51 -30.12 26.90
C CYS A 673 20.54 -30.61 25.81
N PHE A 674 19.31 -30.09 25.83
CA PHE A 674 18.34 -30.27 24.75
C PHE A 674 18.28 -29.00 23.91
N THR A 675 18.41 -29.13 22.59
CA THR A 675 18.38 -28.00 21.64
C THR A 675 17.38 -28.24 20.52
N GLY A 676 16.50 -27.26 20.30
CA GLY A 676 15.47 -27.30 19.29
C GLY A 676 14.30 -26.37 19.60
N GLY A 677 14.01 -25.47 18.68
CA GLY A 677 12.95 -24.47 18.81
C GLY A 677 11.58 -24.94 18.29
N MET A 678 10.74 -23.97 17.96
CA MET A 678 9.39 -24.21 17.40
C MET A 678 9.41 -24.81 15.97
N GLY A 679 10.59 -24.98 15.37
CA GLY A 679 10.79 -25.39 13.98
C GLY A 679 10.34 -24.28 13.01
N THR A 680 11.26 -23.70 12.23
CA THR A 680 10.87 -22.73 11.21
C THR A 680 10.82 -23.36 9.83
N GLY A 681 9.60 -23.62 9.38
CA GLY A 681 9.30 -24.00 8.02
C GLY A 681 8.20 -25.06 7.94
N PRO A 682 7.55 -25.22 6.77
CA PRO A 682 6.56 -26.26 6.51
C PRO A 682 7.15 -27.70 6.51
N HIS A 683 8.43 -27.87 6.84
CA HIS A 683 9.19 -29.12 6.69
C HIS A 683 10.02 -29.52 7.93
N SER A 684 9.96 -28.77 9.04
CA SER A 684 10.58 -29.17 10.30
C SER A 684 9.67 -30.13 11.09
N GLY A 685 10.26 -31.19 11.66
CA GLY A 685 9.55 -32.26 12.39
C GLY A 685 8.60 -31.78 13.50
N ALA A 686 8.89 -30.64 14.15
CA ALA A 686 8.04 -30.01 15.15
C ALA A 686 6.65 -29.59 14.63
N ASN A 687 6.59 -28.99 13.43
CA ASN A 687 5.35 -28.49 12.82
C ASN A 687 4.46 -29.62 12.29
N LEU A 688 5.05 -30.79 12.00
CA LEU A 688 4.31 -31.97 11.56
C LEU A 688 3.48 -32.61 12.68
N LEU A 689 3.83 -32.36 13.96
CA LEU A 689 3.14 -32.91 15.12
C LEU A 689 2.28 -31.89 15.88
N GLY A 690 2.30 -30.61 15.48
CA GLY A 690 1.46 -29.56 16.07
C GLY A 690 1.79 -29.24 17.53
N TRP A 691 3.07 -29.29 17.93
CA TRP A 691 3.48 -29.00 19.30
C TRP A 691 3.36 -27.50 19.63
N ALA A 692 2.78 -27.20 20.80
CA ALA A 692 2.55 -25.82 21.28
C ALA A 692 3.78 -25.21 21.98
N GLU A 693 4.84 -25.99 22.18
CA GLU A 693 6.06 -25.60 22.89
C GLU A 693 7.30 -26.06 22.08
N PRO A 694 8.47 -25.41 22.25
CA PRO A 694 9.71 -25.81 21.57
C PRO A 694 10.09 -27.28 21.82
N GLU A 695 10.67 -27.93 20.80
CA GLU A 695 11.06 -29.34 20.92
C GLU A 695 11.98 -29.59 22.13
N ALA A 696 12.89 -28.67 22.43
CA ALA A 696 13.80 -28.75 23.57
C ALA A 696 13.08 -28.76 24.92
N VAL A 697 11.99 -28.00 25.06
CA VAL A 697 11.18 -27.96 26.28
C VAL A 697 10.47 -29.30 26.48
N ILE A 698 9.91 -29.85 25.41
CA ILE A 698 9.20 -31.13 25.43
C ILE A 698 10.17 -32.28 25.74
N PHE A 699 11.35 -32.28 25.12
CA PHE A 699 12.39 -33.28 25.36
C PHE A 699 12.94 -33.22 26.78
N ALA A 700 13.20 -32.02 27.29
CA ALA A 700 13.61 -31.82 28.68
C ALA A 700 12.54 -32.34 29.66
N ARG A 701 11.26 -32.07 29.39
CA ARG A 701 10.15 -32.59 30.19
C ARG A 701 10.11 -34.12 30.18
N GLU A 702 10.25 -34.74 29.02
CA GLU A 702 10.31 -36.21 28.89
C GLU A 702 11.48 -36.80 29.70
N ALA A 703 12.67 -36.18 29.63
CA ALA A 703 13.85 -36.63 30.37
C ALA A 703 13.69 -36.48 31.90
N VAL A 704 13.09 -35.39 32.37
CA VAL A 704 12.89 -35.15 33.81
C VAL A 704 11.76 -36.03 34.35
N GLU A 705 10.59 -35.99 33.72
CA GLU A 705 9.38 -36.61 34.25
C GLU A 705 9.33 -38.13 34.04
N ARG A 706 9.82 -38.62 32.88
CA ARG A 706 9.73 -40.05 32.54
C ARG A 706 11.04 -40.79 32.71
N CYS A 707 12.16 -40.13 32.45
CA CYS A 707 13.47 -40.76 32.63
C CYS A 707 14.07 -40.45 34.01
N GLY A 708 13.57 -39.48 34.78
CA GLY A 708 14.07 -39.19 36.13
C GLY A 708 15.47 -38.59 36.14
N VAL A 709 15.79 -37.72 35.18
CA VAL A 709 16.98 -36.86 35.23
C VAL A 709 16.70 -35.67 36.16
N PRO A 710 17.59 -35.30 37.09
CA PRO A 710 17.42 -34.12 37.92
C PRO A 710 17.27 -32.85 37.07
N LYS A 711 16.30 -32.00 37.42
CA LYS A 711 15.96 -30.80 36.63
C LYS A 711 17.12 -29.81 36.53
N ASP A 712 17.94 -29.73 37.57
CA ASP A 712 19.12 -28.88 37.68
C ASP A 712 20.32 -29.34 36.84
N GLU A 713 20.28 -30.58 36.32
CA GLU A 713 21.29 -31.12 35.39
C GLU A 713 20.91 -30.90 33.91
N VAL A 714 19.73 -30.36 33.63
CA VAL A 714 19.19 -30.19 32.28
C VAL A 714 19.25 -28.74 31.82
N LEU A 715 19.88 -28.52 30.66
CA LEU A 715 19.91 -27.26 29.94
C LEU A 715 18.97 -27.31 28.73
N VAL A 716 18.31 -26.19 28.46
CA VAL A 716 17.33 -26.07 27.36
C VAL A 716 17.73 -24.89 26.47
N GLU A 717 17.96 -25.18 25.20
CA GLU A 717 18.14 -24.20 24.13
C GLU A 717 16.92 -24.30 23.21
N ALA A 718 16.05 -23.29 23.24
CA ALA A 718 14.72 -23.33 22.63
C ALA A 718 14.56 -22.41 21.42
N ASP A 719 15.64 -21.77 20.96
CA ASP A 719 15.58 -20.76 19.90
C ASP A 719 16.09 -21.31 18.55
N ALA A 720 16.85 -22.40 18.56
CA ALA A 720 17.41 -22.96 17.33
C ALA A 720 16.35 -23.46 16.35
N ARG A 721 16.51 -23.10 15.07
CA ARG A 721 15.51 -23.39 14.03
C ARG A 721 15.97 -24.41 13.00
N ASN A 722 17.24 -24.77 13.01
CA ASN A 722 17.84 -25.73 12.10
C ASN A 722 19.05 -26.41 12.76
N THR A 723 19.55 -27.49 12.15
CA THR A 723 20.68 -28.27 12.68
C THR A 723 21.95 -27.44 12.92
N GLY A 724 22.22 -26.41 12.11
CA GLY A 724 23.38 -25.53 12.29
C GLY A 724 23.22 -24.63 13.52
N GLU A 725 22.05 -23.98 13.63
CA GLU A 725 21.69 -23.18 14.80
C GLU A 725 21.67 -24.01 16.09
N ASN A 726 21.18 -25.26 16.03
CA ASN A 726 21.20 -26.17 17.19
C ASN A 726 22.62 -26.32 17.74
N VAL A 727 23.62 -26.49 16.86
CA VAL A 727 25.02 -26.65 17.28
C VAL A 727 25.62 -25.34 17.77
N SER A 728 25.43 -24.23 17.03
CA SER A 728 26.05 -22.94 17.37
C SER A 728 25.45 -22.31 18.63
N LEU A 729 24.13 -22.35 18.79
CA LEU A 729 23.44 -21.79 19.96
C LEU A 729 23.71 -22.63 21.21
N SER A 730 23.75 -23.96 21.09
CA SER A 730 24.14 -24.82 22.20
C SER A 730 25.58 -24.57 22.64
N ARG A 731 26.52 -24.39 21.70
CA ARG A 731 27.90 -24.01 22.01
C ARG A 731 27.96 -22.71 22.80
N ALA A 732 27.19 -21.70 22.38
CA ALA A 732 27.12 -20.41 23.08
C ALA A 732 26.49 -20.54 24.48
N LEU A 733 25.42 -21.35 24.62
CA LEU A 733 24.76 -21.62 25.89
C LEU A 733 25.69 -22.33 26.88
N LEU A 734 26.43 -23.34 26.42
CA LEU A 734 27.37 -24.07 27.28
C LEU A 734 28.54 -23.18 27.73
N ALA A 735 29.04 -22.33 26.82
CA ALA A 735 30.08 -21.35 27.14
C ALA A 735 29.61 -20.30 28.16
N SER A 736 28.36 -19.82 28.07
CA SER A 736 27.81 -18.86 29.04
C SER A 736 27.64 -19.43 30.45
N HIS A 737 27.54 -20.76 30.57
CA HIS A 737 27.50 -21.49 31.84
C HIS A 737 28.89 -21.94 32.32
N GLY A 738 29.96 -21.65 31.58
CA GLY A 738 31.33 -22.03 31.93
C GLY A 738 31.58 -23.55 31.91
N LEU A 739 30.83 -24.29 31.10
CA LEU A 739 30.92 -25.75 31.03
C LEU A 739 32.02 -26.20 30.05
N ALA A 740 32.73 -27.28 30.40
CA ALA A 740 33.68 -27.93 29.51
C ALA A 740 32.95 -28.56 28.31
N CYS A 741 33.56 -28.51 27.12
CA CYS A 741 32.96 -28.97 25.88
C CYS A 741 34.01 -29.52 24.90
N GLU A 742 35.05 -30.17 25.41
CA GLU A 742 36.12 -30.75 24.58
C GLU A 742 35.66 -32.08 23.97
N ARG A 743 34.97 -32.92 24.76
CA ARG A 743 34.41 -34.21 24.34
C ARG A 743 32.91 -34.29 24.62
N VAL A 744 32.12 -34.33 23.55
CA VAL A 744 30.64 -34.26 23.64
C VAL A 744 30.00 -35.45 22.91
N VAL A 745 28.99 -36.05 23.54
CA VAL A 745 28.12 -37.01 22.84
C VAL A 745 26.93 -36.26 22.27
N LEU A 746 26.79 -36.24 20.94
CA LEU A 746 25.61 -35.68 20.29
C LEU A 746 24.57 -36.75 20.02
N VAL A 747 23.34 -36.48 20.44
CA VAL A 747 22.22 -37.41 20.27
C VAL A 747 21.25 -36.87 19.23
N GLN A 748 20.88 -37.71 18.27
CA GLN A 748 19.95 -37.37 17.20
C GLN A 748 19.24 -38.63 16.67
N LYS A 749 18.22 -38.50 15.82
CA LYS A 749 17.57 -39.61 15.08
C LYS A 749 18.56 -40.40 14.21
N PRO A 750 18.37 -41.72 14.03
CA PRO A 750 19.30 -42.57 13.28
C PRO A 750 19.58 -42.09 11.84
N PHE A 751 18.54 -41.66 11.13
CA PHE A 751 18.67 -41.20 9.74
C PHE A 751 19.26 -39.78 9.58
N MET A 752 19.56 -39.10 10.69
CA MET A 752 20.11 -37.73 10.71
C MET A 752 21.57 -37.71 11.20
N GLU A 753 22.16 -38.85 11.57
CA GLU A 753 23.50 -38.89 12.18
C GLU A 753 24.58 -38.33 11.27
N ARG A 754 24.63 -38.77 10.00
CA ARG A 754 25.61 -38.25 9.02
C ARG A 754 25.52 -36.76 8.77
N ARG A 755 24.30 -36.23 8.67
CA ARG A 755 24.08 -34.79 8.49
C ARG A 755 24.57 -34.04 9.71
N THR A 756 24.22 -34.52 10.90
CA THR A 756 24.63 -33.93 12.18
C THR A 756 26.14 -33.91 12.30
N TRP A 757 26.82 -35.02 12.00
CA TRP A 757 28.28 -35.09 12.00
C TRP A 757 28.92 -34.05 11.09
N ALA A 758 28.44 -33.93 9.85
CA ALA A 758 28.96 -32.97 8.88
C ALA A 758 28.76 -31.51 9.32
N THR A 759 27.60 -31.21 9.91
CA THR A 759 27.30 -29.89 10.47
C THR A 759 28.21 -29.58 11.65
N VAL A 760 28.38 -30.51 12.59
CA VAL A 760 29.25 -30.32 13.77
C VAL A 760 30.68 -30.09 13.33
N LYS A 761 31.23 -30.89 12.42
CA LYS A 761 32.61 -30.70 11.94
C LYS A 761 32.81 -29.39 11.17
N ARG A 762 31.73 -28.78 10.65
CA ARG A 762 31.78 -27.48 9.97
C ARG A 762 31.65 -26.29 10.94
N VAL A 763 30.76 -26.39 11.92
CA VAL A 763 30.36 -25.29 12.84
C VAL A 763 31.14 -25.31 14.16
N TRP A 764 31.58 -26.50 14.58
CA TRP A 764 32.36 -26.73 15.79
C TRP A 764 33.50 -27.72 15.49
N PRO A 765 34.50 -27.35 14.66
CA PRO A 765 35.55 -28.28 14.24
C PRO A 765 36.41 -28.80 15.40
N GLU A 766 36.59 -27.98 16.44
CA GLU A 766 37.45 -28.23 17.60
C GLU A 766 36.90 -29.32 18.55
N VAL A 767 35.59 -29.62 18.52
CA VAL A 767 35.00 -30.60 19.47
C VAL A 767 35.27 -32.03 19.03
N ASP A 768 35.72 -32.85 19.98
CA ASP A 768 35.72 -34.30 19.85
C ASP A 768 34.30 -34.83 20.08
N ALA A 769 33.51 -34.78 19.01
CA ALA A 769 32.12 -35.21 18.99
C ALA A 769 31.95 -36.65 18.51
N VAL A 770 31.21 -37.44 19.29
CA VAL A 770 30.63 -38.72 18.84
C VAL A 770 29.13 -38.58 18.67
N ILE A 771 28.59 -39.08 17.55
CA ILE A 771 27.15 -39.09 17.29
C ILE A 771 26.56 -40.43 17.74
N SER A 772 25.48 -40.37 18.50
CA SER A 772 24.71 -41.53 18.95
C SER A 772 23.22 -41.34 18.64
N SER A 773 22.52 -42.45 18.45
CA SER A 773 21.06 -42.46 18.28
C SER A 773 20.44 -43.71 18.90
N PRO A 774 19.11 -43.73 19.13
CA PRO A 774 18.41 -44.94 19.53
C PRO A 774 18.53 -46.03 18.45
N ALA A 775 18.79 -47.28 18.85
CA ALA A 775 18.90 -48.41 17.93
C ALA A 775 17.53 -48.81 17.36
N LEU A 776 17.12 -48.16 16.27
CA LEU A 776 15.82 -48.35 15.62
C LEU A 776 16.00 -48.80 14.16
N SER A 777 15.08 -49.64 13.67
CA SER A 777 14.92 -49.87 12.22
C SER A 777 14.23 -48.67 11.55
N LEU A 778 14.30 -48.57 10.22
CA LEU A 778 13.57 -47.55 9.46
C LEU A 778 12.06 -47.65 9.72
N ASP A 779 11.50 -48.87 9.71
CA ASP A 779 10.09 -49.10 10.06
C ASP A 779 9.74 -48.61 11.47
N ALA A 780 10.61 -48.89 12.45
CA ALA A 780 10.40 -48.43 13.82
C ALA A 780 10.50 -46.91 13.95
N CYS A 781 11.36 -46.26 13.15
CA CYS A 781 11.44 -44.80 13.05
C CYS A 781 10.15 -44.22 12.48
N VAL A 782 9.66 -44.75 11.36
CA VAL A 782 8.39 -44.34 10.74
C VAL A 782 7.25 -44.49 11.74
N ALA A 783 7.08 -45.68 12.33
CA ALA A 783 5.98 -45.98 13.23
C ALA A 783 5.95 -45.12 14.50
N GLY A 784 7.11 -44.78 15.08
CA GLY A 784 7.18 -44.05 16.34
C GLY A 784 7.44 -42.55 16.23
N SER A 785 7.71 -42.03 15.03
CA SER A 785 7.98 -40.60 14.82
C SER A 785 6.73 -39.72 14.76
N GLY A 786 5.55 -40.33 14.58
CA GLY A 786 4.30 -39.63 14.28
C GLY A 786 4.27 -38.94 12.90
N VAL A 787 5.33 -39.12 12.09
CA VAL A 787 5.49 -38.52 10.76
C VAL A 787 5.21 -39.58 9.69
N PRO A 788 4.46 -39.26 8.62
CA PRO A 788 4.24 -40.16 7.50
C PRO A 788 5.53 -40.69 6.87
N ALA A 789 5.53 -41.96 6.44
CA ALA A 789 6.72 -42.65 5.93
C ALA A 789 7.37 -41.93 4.75
N ASP A 790 6.56 -41.39 3.86
CA ASP A 790 6.97 -40.65 2.67
C ASP A 790 7.62 -39.30 2.99
N VAL A 791 7.10 -38.58 3.98
CA VAL A 791 7.71 -37.35 4.49
C VAL A 791 9.09 -37.65 5.08
N LEU A 792 9.20 -38.72 5.88
CA LEU A 792 10.48 -39.15 6.45
C LEU A 792 11.49 -39.52 5.35
N ILE A 793 11.06 -40.26 4.33
CA ILE A 793 11.90 -40.60 3.17
C ILE A 793 12.33 -39.33 2.43
N ALA A 794 11.43 -38.37 2.20
CA ALA A 794 11.78 -37.14 1.52
C ALA A 794 12.78 -36.27 2.32
N ILE A 795 12.75 -36.32 3.66
CA ILE A 795 13.77 -35.70 4.51
C ILE A 795 15.14 -36.36 4.27
N MET A 796 15.19 -37.70 4.30
CA MET A 796 16.43 -38.44 4.02
C MET A 796 17.00 -38.13 2.62
N VAL A 797 16.14 -38.04 1.61
CA VAL A 797 16.52 -37.68 0.24
C VAL A 797 17.10 -36.26 0.18
N GLY A 798 16.47 -35.28 0.83
CA GLY A 798 17.01 -33.92 0.92
C GLY A 798 18.37 -33.87 1.60
N ASP A 799 18.57 -34.66 2.66
CA ASP A 799 19.84 -34.72 3.38
C ASP A 799 20.98 -35.32 2.54
N MET A 800 20.68 -36.29 1.69
CA MET A 800 21.64 -36.82 0.72
C MET A 800 22.12 -35.73 -0.26
N GLN A 801 21.19 -34.90 -0.75
CA GLN A 801 21.53 -33.77 -1.59
C GLN A 801 22.43 -32.76 -0.86
N ARG A 802 22.12 -32.45 0.41
CA ARG A 802 22.92 -31.54 1.24
C ARG A 802 24.34 -32.06 1.45
N ILE A 803 24.51 -33.34 1.79
CA ILE A 803 25.83 -33.94 2.04
C ILE A 803 26.71 -33.91 0.78
N ARG A 804 26.13 -34.08 -0.41
CA ARG A 804 26.90 -34.11 -1.67
C ARG A 804 27.09 -32.75 -2.32
N LEU A 805 26.01 -31.98 -2.48
CA LEU A 805 26.00 -30.79 -3.32
C LEU A 805 26.34 -29.51 -2.55
N TYR A 806 25.98 -29.42 -1.25
CA TYR A 806 26.24 -28.19 -0.48
C TYR A 806 27.72 -28.06 -0.07
N ALA A 807 28.49 -29.13 -0.26
CA ALA A 807 29.91 -29.17 -0.03
C ALA A 807 30.75 -28.76 -1.25
N LEU A 808 30.13 -28.46 -2.39
CA LEU A 808 30.83 -28.07 -3.62
C LEU A 808 31.00 -26.53 -3.70
N PRO A 809 32.05 -26.03 -4.38
CA PRO A 809 32.21 -24.59 -4.65
C PRO A 809 31.02 -24.02 -5.44
N PRO A 810 30.65 -22.74 -5.23
CA PRO A 810 31.33 -21.73 -4.40
C PRO A 810 30.86 -21.69 -2.93
N ARG A 811 30.10 -22.68 -2.46
CA ARG A 811 29.28 -22.56 -1.26
C ARG A 811 29.91 -23.10 0.01
N GLU A 812 30.41 -24.34 -0.05
CA GLU A 812 31.09 -25.00 1.08
C GLU A 812 30.33 -24.91 2.42
N PHE A 813 28.99 -25.01 2.35
CA PHE A 813 28.10 -24.89 3.53
C PHE A 813 28.17 -26.11 4.45
N GLN A 814 28.68 -27.24 3.94
CA GLN A 814 28.81 -28.49 4.66
C GLN A 814 30.07 -29.23 4.21
N ILE A 815 30.55 -30.18 5.01
CA ILE A 815 31.73 -30.99 4.66
C ILE A 815 31.32 -32.11 3.72
N ALA A 816 32.06 -32.25 2.61
CA ALA A 816 31.85 -33.32 1.63
C ALA A 816 32.12 -34.68 2.28
N GLN A 817 31.23 -35.63 2.04
CA GLN A 817 31.42 -37.03 2.44
C GLN A 817 31.35 -37.93 1.20
N PRO A 818 32.19 -38.97 1.11
CA PRO A 818 32.09 -39.93 0.03
C PRO A 818 30.77 -40.70 0.15
N ILE A 819 29.97 -40.67 -0.92
CA ILE A 819 28.71 -41.42 -1.02
C ILE A 819 28.94 -42.59 -1.98
N PRO A 820 28.75 -43.84 -1.53
CA PRO A 820 28.80 -45.01 -2.40
C PRO A 820 27.86 -44.88 -3.60
N GLN A 821 28.28 -45.39 -4.76
CA GLN A 821 27.54 -45.22 -6.02
C GLN A 821 26.15 -45.87 -5.98
N ASP A 822 26.02 -47.00 -5.29
CA ASP A 822 24.77 -47.72 -5.05
C ASP A 822 23.81 -46.91 -4.16
N VAL A 823 24.33 -46.24 -3.13
CA VAL A 823 23.53 -45.34 -2.27
C VAL A 823 23.09 -44.10 -3.04
N TRP A 824 23.95 -43.54 -3.90
CA TRP A 824 23.54 -42.41 -4.74
C TRP A 824 22.49 -42.82 -5.77
N LYS A 825 22.59 -44.02 -6.34
CA LYS A 825 21.55 -44.57 -7.21
C LYS A 825 20.22 -44.79 -6.47
N ALA A 826 20.25 -45.11 -5.18
CA ALA A 826 19.06 -45.16 -4.35
C ALA A 826 18.43 -43.76 -4.19
N TYR A 827 19.24 -42.70 -4.00
CA TYR A 827 18.78 -41.31 -4.03
C TYR A 827 18.09 -40.96 -5.36
N GLU A 828 18.71 -41.29 -6.50
CA GLU A 828 18.14 -41.02 -7.82
C GLU A 828 16.80 -41.77 -8.03
N THR A 829 16.73 -43.03 -7.58
CA THR A 829 15.48 -43.83 -7.60
C THR A 829 14.37 -43.13 -6.82
N LEU A 830 14.65 -42.62 -5.62
CA LEU A 830 13.65 -41.96 -4.79
C LEU A 830 13.26 -40.57 -5.30
N VAL A 831 14.20 -39.81 -5.88
CA VAL A 831 13.88 -38.56 -6.57
C VAL A 831 12.94 -38.83 -7.76
N ALA A 832 13.22 -39.86 -8.56
CA ALA A 832 12.38 -40.26 -9.68
C ALA A 832 10.98 -40.75 -9.22
N ALA A 833 10.88 -41.35 -8.03
CA ALA A 833 9.62 -41.77 -7.41
C ALA A 833 8.83 -40.62 -6.73
N GLY A 834 9.35 -39.39 -6.79
CA GLY A 834 8.67 -38.17 -6.33
C GLY A 834 8.95 -37.75 -4.88
N PHE A 835 9.95 -38.32 -4.21
CA PHE A 835 10.33 -37.94 -2.84
C PHE A 835 11.19 -36.66 -2.80
N THR A 836 10.72 -35.58 -3.42
CA THR A 836 11.51 -34.37 -3.69
C THR A 836 11.24 -33.20 -2.75
N MET A 837 10.41 -33.37 -1.71
CA MET A 837 9.98 -32.29 -0.80
C MET A 837 11.13 -31.42 -0.26
N ASN A 838 12.30 -32.02 0.02
CA ASN A 838 13.47 -31.33 0.57
C ASN A 838 14.63 -31.21 -0.44
N VAL A 839 14.37 -31.45 -1.72
CA VAL A 839 15.35 -31.38 -2.81
C VAL A 839 15.22 -30.03 -3.49
N VAL A 840 16.33 -29.30 -3.56
CA VAL A 840 16.41 -28.00 -4.25
C VAL A 840 16.89 -28.24 -5.69
N PRO A 841 16.25 -27.66 -6.72
CA PRO A 841 16.75 -27.74 -8.09
C PRO A 841 18.20 -27.25 -8.19
N THR A 842 19.01 -27.93 -9.01
CA THR A 842 20.45 -27.65 -9.12
C THR A 842 20.76 -26.24 -9.64
N GLU A 843 19.83 -25.65 -10.39
CA GLU A 843 19.89 -24.26 -10.88
C GLU A 843 19.66 -23.23 -9.77
N ASP A 844 18.69 -23.48 -8.88
CA ASP A 844 18.42 -22.65 -7.69
C ASP A 844 19.53 -22.75 -6.63
N LEU A 845 20.30 -23.85 -6.66
CA LEU A 845 21.54 -24.02 -5.90
C LEU A 845 22.68 -23.10 -6.37
N LEU A 846 22.48 -22.20 -7.34
CA LEU A 846 23.43 -21.12 -7.62
C LEU A 846 23.04 -19.82 -6.90
N GLU A 847 21.75 -19.57 -6.65
CA GLU A 847 21.23 -18.30 -6.08
C GLU A 847 20.87 -18.36 -4.57
N TRP A 848 20.59 -19.55 -4.03
CA TRP A 848 20.18 -19.77 -2.63
C TRP A 848 21.28 -19.58 -1.53
N THR A 849 21.08 -18.75 -0.50
CA THR A 849 21.96 -18.69 0.70
C THR A 849 21.30 -19.30 1.95
N PRO A 850 21.94 -20.24 2.68
CA PRO A 850 21.39 -20.78 3.93
C PRO A 850 21.30 -19.71 5.02
N SER A 851 20.27 -19.79 5.86
CA SER A 851 19.98 -18.81 6.91
C SER A 851 21.08 -18.69 7.99
N TRP A 852 21.85 -19.75 8.26
CA TRP A 852 22.95 -19.71 9.24
C TRP A 852 24.22 -19.02 8.73
N ASN A 853 24.38 -18.84 7.41
CA ASN A 853 25.51 -18.07 6.84
C ASN A 853 25.34 -16.55 7.00
N ARG A 854 24.28 -16.07 7.66
CA ARG A 854 24.16 -14.67 8.10
C ARG A 854 24.91 -14.37 9.39
N TYR A 855 25.51 -15.39 10.03
CA TYR A 855 26.48 -15.21 11.09
C TYR A 855 27.89 -15.15 10.47
N ASP A 856 28.42 -13.95 10.27
CA ASP A 856 29.84 -13.75 9.92
C ASP A 856 30.64 -13.78 11.24
N GLU A 857 31.52 -14.76 11.40
CA GLU A 857 32.38 -14.95 12.58
C GLU A 857 33.40 -13.81 12.79
N ARG A 858 33.44 -12.82 11.89
CA ARG A 858 34.39 -11.70 11.95
C ARG A 858 33.97 -10.53 12.82
N ASP A 859 32.71 -10.41 13.20
CA ASP A 859 32.26 -9.44 14.18
C ASP A 859 31.44 -10.17 15.26
N GLY A 860 31.96 -10.21 16.48
CA GLY A 860 31.30 -10.79 17.66
C GLY A 860 30.01 -10.07 18.09
N SER A 861 29.26 -9.50 17.15
CA SER A 861 27.93 -8.95 17.35
C SER A 861 26.88 -10.02 17.04
N VAL A 862 26.14 -10.40 18.08
CA VAL A 862 24.81 -11.01 17.95
C VAL A 862 23.96 -10.12 17.02
N PRO A 863 23.33 -10.64 15.96
CA PRO A 863 22.37 -9.87 15.19
C PRO A 863 21.13 -9.62 16.07
N SER A 864 21.05 -8.42 16.66
CA SER A 864 19.83 -7.94 17.28
C SER A 864 18.83 -7.61 16.18
N TYR A 865 17.79 -8.44 16.03
CA TYR A 865 16.55 -7.96 15.44
C TYR A 865 15.70 -7.36 16.57
N GLY A 866 15.57 -6.03 16.57
CA GLY A 866 14.58 -5.36 17.41
C GLY A 866 15.00 -3.96 17.87
N ALA A 867 14.46 -2.95 17.18
CA ALA A 867 14.00 -1.67 17.71
C ALA A 867 14.97 -0.80 18.54
N GLY A 868 15.33 0.34 17.95
CA GLY A 868 15.61 1.53 18.75
C GLY A 868 14.33 1.94 19.50
N ASP A 869 14.36 1.79 20.83
CA ASP A 869 13.72 2.69 21.81
C ASP A 869 13.95 2.20 23.25
N ALA A 870 15.21 1.98 23.64
CA ALA A 870 15.57 1.76 25.05
C ALA A 870 16.93 2.37 25.44
N GLN A 871 17.37 3.45 24.79
CA GLN A 871 18.68 4.06 25.04
C GLN A 871 18.69 5.16 26.13
N GLN A 872 17.64 5.30 26.94
CA GLN A 872 17.59 6.30 28.02
C GLN A 872 17.43 5.70 29.44
N SER A 873 17.22 4.39 29.61
CA SER A 873 17.00 3.76 30.95
C SER A 873 18.16 2.91 31.47
N LEU A 874 19.37 3.06 30.91
CA LEU A 874 20.60 2.41 31.41
C LEU A 874 21.74 3.42 31.66
N ARG A 875 21.40 4.70 31.83
CA ARG A 875 22.29 5.70 32.44
C ARG A 875 21.79 6.21 33.80
N ASP A 876 20.62 5.77 34.24
CA ASP A 876 20.15 5.77 35.64
C ASP A 876 19.95 4.30 36.06
#